data_AF-A0A165F465-F1
#
_entry.id   AF-A0A165F465-F1
#
_cell.length_a   1.000
_cell.length_b   1.000
_cell.length_c   1.000
_cell.angle_alpha   90.00
_cell.angle_beta   90.00
_cell.angle_gamma   90.00
#
_symmetry.space_group_name_H-M   'P 1'
#
loop_
_entity.id
_entity.type
_entity.pdbx_description
1 polymer ?
#
loop_
_entity_poly.entity_id
_entity_poly.type
_entity_poly.pdbx_seq_one_letter_code
_entity_poly.pdbx_strand_id
1 'polypeptide(L)'
;MGWVPAYFNASVDPADRFLQSQLRQKVIPLSYSPFDPVQDDPNFDELTLPETVVEEEEVEGVEAVPEWLELFFDLAWTITFSGLSANTPIKGAMTVVSYLCFFVLAWWLWIAQVLYDTKFYINDWWHRVFLLLQFILFGALSAFTEGFDVTVGFKTIDQSDAGDAADATYVKRAFLAISLVFFVSRVLLAIEYSRIIRLARHRKLSNLYILVGTLSASAILFLGSFFVTRANPDSQGSNALKFIMWGLAIGIEVLAYFYTSMPRGLIRSGSMPNRLSTLTTVVIGEGLNGLIDPVVSAAKSVGFNGKVAAQVLVTALFVFLIFIIYFQSFRARQAPTSLRQKLVVMVHFPVQLFIILLLEGMKSVLNITTLLNSLEFFILKVASSTGDLLDPAPDIISAYQQIGLSLPELNQKLFNRTGNISPELSQNIISSATNVTLDDFADQEYMLRVLAAAFQALFNTFKVLDDKQNDKFSSYINDDNQNGLAVNDTIWMYQNPDPNSVFPPPTLAGFLDDSAGDRFAPSTWIAGIAGGFLFSLALVMAFNGLHRNRFEWYSLLSRIIGGLGVAVFAFVDVNETALENWVTTGWFLPTIVLCYFILYVVDYVIAVATARALHREQLQARYQPTLNPSDSVSRLKISQPIQTHEKYE
;
A
#
# COMPACT_ATOMS: atom_id res chain seq x y z
N MET A 1 31.83 11.81 30.68
CA MET A 1 30.76 12.14 29.72
C MET A 1 31.39 12.76 28.48
N GLY A 2 31.75 11.97 27.48
CA GLY A 2 32.54 12.46 26.33
C GLY A 2 32.34 11.68 25.04
N TRP A 3 31.19 11.01 24.89
CA TRP A 3 30.84 10.19 23.73
C TRP A 3 29.58 10.67 23.03
N VAL A 4 29.19 11.93 23.24
CA VAL A 4 28.14 12.56 22.44
C VAL A 4 28.83 13.20 21.24
N PRO A 5 28.59 12.70 20.02
CA PRO A 5 29.24 13.23 18.83
C PRO A 5 28.96 14.74 18.66
N ALA A 6 29.93 15.48 18.14
CA ALA A 6 29.91 16.95 18.04
C ALA A 6 28.63 17.53 17.38
N TYR A 7 27.95 16.75 16.54
CA TYR A 7 26.70 17.12 15.88
C TYR A 7 25.48 17.23 16.81
N PHE A 8 25.45 16.55 17.96
CA PHE A 8 24.36 16.68 18.95
C PHE A 8 24.43 17.99 19.76
N ASN A 9 25.58 18.66 19.75
CA ASN A 9 25.80 19.94 20.42
C ASN A 9 25.77 21.16 19.47
N ALA A 10 25.48 20.95 18.18
CA ALA A 10 25.38 22.06 17.23
C ALA A 10 24.17 22.96 17.57
N SER A 11 24.43 24.27 17.70
CA SER A 11 23.40 25.28 17.93
C SER A 11 22.52 25.46 16.70
N VAL A 12 21.32 25.98 16.91
CA VAL A 12 20.42 26.32 15.81
C VAL A 12 20.91 27.61 15.19
N ASP A 13 21.22 27.62 13.89
CA ASP A 13 21.64 28.84 13.20
C ASP A 13 20.44 29.83 13.14
N PRO A 14 20.52 31.00 13.80
CA PRO A 14 19.42 31.96 13.81
C PRO A 14 19.13 32.58 12.43
N ALA A 15 20.08 32.49 11.49
CA ALA A 15 19.95 32.99 10.13
C ALA A 15 19.38 31.96 9.13
N ASP A 16 19.13 30.71 9.56
CA ASP A 16 18.58 29.67 8.68
C ASP A 16 17.08 29.93 8.37
N ARG A 17 16.82 30.64 7.26
CA ARG A 17 15.46 30.97 6.80
C ARG A 17 14.65 29.74 6.40
N PHE A 18 15.31 28.68 5.92
CA PHE A 18 14.63 27.44 5.53
C PHE A 18 14.12 26.70 6.77
N LEU A 19 14.93 26.64 7.83
CA LEU A 19 14.45 26.09 9.11
C LEU A 19 13.29 26.92 9.70
N GLN A 20 13.33 28.25 9.55
CA GLN A 20 12.24 29.13 10.00
C GLN A 20 10.92 28.85 9.27
N SER A 21 10.94 28.75 7.94
CA SER A 21 9.73 28.43 7.16
C SER A 21 9.20 27.04 7.51
N GLN A 22 10.08 26.05 7.68
CA GLN A 22 9.71 24.71 8.12
C GLN A 22 8.99 24.69 9.47
N LEU A 23 9.50 25.45 10.44
CA LEU A 23 8.92 25.52 11.77
C LEU A 23 7.59 26.24 11.79
N ARG A 24 7.40 27.29 10.98
CA ARG A 24 6.08 27.92 10.80
C ARG A 24 5.05 26.94 10.24
N GLN A 25 5.44 26.09 9.28
CA GLN A 25 4.54 25.06 8.73
C GLN A 25 4.27 23.91 9.71
N LYS A 26 5.16 23.62 10.67
CA LYS A 26 4.99 22.53 11.66
C LYS A 26 4.29 22.98 12.94
N VAL A 27 4.57 24.20 13.40
CA VAL A 27 4.02 24.78 14.62
C VAL A 27 2.83 25.64 14.24
N ILE A 28 1.70 24.97 14.06
CA ILE A 28 0.42 25.62 13.74
C ILE A 28 -0.27 25.95 15.07
N PRO A 29 -0.55 27.22 15.38
CA PRO A 29 -1.32 27.58 16.56
C PRO A 29 -2.77 27.11 16.42
N LEU A 30 -3.45 26.96 17.56
CA LEU A 30 -4.83 26.47 17.62
C LEU A 30 -5.79 27.30 16.75
N SER A 31 -5.55 28.60 16.66
CA SER A 31 -6.32 29.52 15.82
C SER A 31 -5.46 30.73 15.43
N TYR A 32 -5.54 31.15 14.18
CA TYR A 32 -5.14 32.49 13.75
C TYR A 32 -6.36 33.39 13.60
N SER A 33 -6.20 34.67 13.87
CA SER A 33 -7.17 35.66 13.40
C SER A 33 -7.00 35.81 11.89
N PRO A 34 -8.06 35.74 11.07
CA PRO A 34 -7.98 36.06 9.65
C PRO A 34 -7.70 37.55 9.37
N PHE A 35 -7.55 38.36 10.43
CA PHE A 35 -7.27 39.80 10.36
C PHE A 35 -5.89 40.17 10.95
N ASP A 36 -5.01 39.19 11.20
CA ASP A 36 -3.67 39.49 11.69
C ASP A 36 -2.82 40.11 10.56
N PRO A 37 -2.37 41.38 10.70
CA PRO A 37 -1.63 42.09 9.64
C PRO A 37 -0.22 41.50 9.38
N VAL A 38 0.21 40.55 10.20
CA VAL A 38 1.46 39.79 10.01
C VAL A 38 1.34 38.79 8.84
N GLN A 39 0.11 38.47 8.39
CA GLN A 39 -0.12 37.65 7.20
C GLN A 39 0.18 38.38 5.88
N ASP A 40 0.19 39.71 5.88
CA ASP A 40 0.30 40.55 4.67
C ASP A 40 1.73 41.05 4.38
N ASP A 41 2.79 40.53 5.03
CA ASP A 41 4.18 40.95 4.73
C ASP A 41 4.67 40.32 3.41
N PRO A 42 4.62 41.04 2.27
CA PRO A 42 4.88 40.47 0.94
C PRO A 42 6.36 40.16 0.76
N ASN A 43 7.23 40.83 1.53
CA ASN A 43 8.67 40.61 1.48
C ASN A 43 9.05 39.23 2.01
N PHE A 44 8.23 38.58 2.84
CA PHE A 44 8.63 37.30 3.42
C PHE A 44 8.39 36.12 2.46
N ASP A 45 7.29 36.12 1.72
CA ASP A 45 6.98 35.06 0.74
C ASP A 45 7.96 35.10 -0.44
N GLU A 46 8.35 36.30 -0.88
CA GLU A 46 9.33 36.54 -1.96
C GLU A 46 10.78 36.15 -1.55
N LEU A 47 11.09 36.12 -0.24
CA LEU A 47 12.42 35.80 0.31
C LEU A 47 12.58 34.36 0.82
N THR A 48 11.60 33.47 0.55
CA THR A 48 11.59 32.06 1.02
C THR A 48 12.25 31.05 0.09
N LEU A 49 12.61 31.45 -1.13
CA LEU A 49 13.57 30.71 -1.94
C LEU A 49 14.97 31.24 -1.58
N PRO A 50 15.91 30.39 -1.13
CA PRO A 50 17.26 30.85 -0.90
C PRO A 50 17.77 31.56 -2.16
N GLU A 51 18.43 32.71 -2.01
CA GLU A 51 19.32 33.30 -3.03
C GLU A 51 20.55 32.39 -3.32
N THR A 52 20.58 31.20 -2.71
CA THR A 52 21.47 30.07 -3.04
C THR A 52 20.76 28.92 -3.78
N VAL A 53 19.43 29.00 -3.96
CA VAL A 53 18.86 28.78 -5.29
C VAL A 53 19.47 29.94 -6.08
N VAL A 54 20.66 29.68 -6.61
CA VAL A 54 20.91 30.15 -7.96
C VAL A 54 19.74 29.52 -8.73
N GLU A 55 18.62 30.25 -8.80
CA GLU A 55 17.98 30.43 -10.08
C GLU A 55 19.18 30.82 -10.95
N GLU A 56 19.78 29.81 -11.59
CA GLU A 56 20.53 30.07 -12.81
C GLU A 56 19.46 30.78 -13.61
N GLU A 57 19.51 32.12 -13.62
CA GLU A 57 18.50 33.07 -14.11
C GLU A 57 17.39 32.28 -14.74
N GLU A 58 16.27 32.06 -14.02
CA GLU A 58 15.16 31.29 -14.55
C GLU A 58 14.83 31.96 -15.89
N VAL A 59 15.31 31.36 -16.99
CA VAL A 59 15.28 32.01 -18.29
C VAL A 59 13.80 32.10 -18.58
N GLU A 60 13.32 33.33 -18.51
CA GLU A 60 11.95 33.81 -18.30
C GLU A 60 11.03 33.48 -19.49
N GLY A 61 11.08 32.25 -20.04
CA GLY A 61 10.47 31.97 -21.34
C GLY A 61 10.30 30.51 -21.74
N VAL A 62 10.45 29.51 -20.86
CA VAL A 62 10.16 28.11 -21.22
C VAL A 62 9.01 27.58 -20.36
N GLU A 63 7.79 27.55 -20.91
CA GLU A 63 6.58 27.03 -20.24
C GLU A 63 6.79 25.64 -19.63
N ALA A 64 6.41 25.45 -18.37
CA ALA A 64 6.45 24.15 -17.67
C ALA A 64 5.54 23.13 -18.30
N VAL A 65 5.80 21.84 -18.03
CA VAL A 65 4.74 20.84 -18.21
C VAL A 65 3.56 21.38 -17.41
N PRO A 66 2.37 21.50 -18.00
CA PRO A 66 1.21 21.93 -17.24
C PRO A 66 0.97 20.96 -16.08
N GLU A 67 0.83 21.44 -14.85
CA GLU A 67 0.71 20.60 -13.65
C GLU A 67 -0.44 19.57 -13.75
N TRP A 68 -1.54 19.95 -14.41
CA TRP A 68 -2.68 19.05 -14.64
C TRP A 68 -2.30 17.85 -15.54
N LEU A 69 -1.35 18.02 -16.46
CA LEU A 69 -0.89 16.95 -17.35
C LEU A 69 0.02 15.98 -16.59
N GLU A 70 0.86 16.52 -15.71
CA GLU A 70 1.69 15.74 -14.79
C GLU A 70 0.83 14.88 -13.86
N LEU A 71 -0.20 15.49 -13.25
CA LEU A 71 -1.16 14.81 -12.40
C LEU A 71 -1.95 13.74 -13.17
N PHE A 72 -2.38 14.03 -14.40
CA PHE A 72 -3.12 13.08 -15.23
C PHE A 72 -2.30 11.83 -15.55
N PHE A 73 -1.00 12.01 -15.83
CA PHE A 73 -0.08 10.89 -16.05
C PHE A 73 0.14 10.06 -14.78
N ASP A 74 0.31 10.72 -13.63
CA ASP A 74 0.46 10.05 -12.34
C ASP A 74 -0.81 9.24 -11.99
N LEU A 75 -2.00 9.77 -12.30
CA LEU A 75 -3.28 9.06 -12.15
C LEU A 75 -3.37 7.80 -13.04
N ALA A 76 -2.89 7.90 -14.28
CA ALA A 76 -2.87 6.76 -15.21
C ALA A 76 -2.02 5.59 -14.67
N TRP A 77 -0.86 5.91 -14.08
CA TRP A 77 -0.04 4.92 -13.40
C TRP A 77 -0.80 4.29 -12.22
N THR A 78 -1.46 5.10 -11.40
CA THR A 78 -2.20 4.60 -10.23
C THR A 78 -3.38 3.70 -10.61
N ILE A 79 -4.05 3.92 -11.75
CA ILE A 79 -5.11 3.03 -12.24
C ILE A 79 -4.57 1.62 -12.54
N THR A 80 -3.37 1.51 -13.11
CA THR A 80 -2.74 0.19 -13.34
C THR A 80 -2.57 -0.59 -12.04
N PHE A 81 -2.37 0.13 -10.95
CA PHE A 81 -2.20 -0.43 -9.64
C PHE A 81 -3.53 -0.84 -8.99
N SER A 82 -4.55 0.01 -9.14
CA SER A 82 -5.93 -0.32 -8.72
C SER A 82 -6.39 -1.65 -9.31
N GLY A 83 -6.11 -1.87 -10.61
CA GLY A 83 -6.42 -3.13 -11.29
C GLY A 83 -5.66 -4.36 -10.75
N LEU A 84 -4.45 -4.20 -10.22
CA LEU A 84 -3.73 -5.29 -9.55
C LEU A 84 -4.32 -5.56 -8.17
N SER A 85 -4.42 -4.51 -7.35
CA SER A 85 -4.97 -4.56 -6.00
C SER A 85 -6.37 -5.17 -5.93
N ALA A 86 -7.24 -4.87 -6.90
CA ALA A 86 -8.59 -5.40 -6.96
C ALA A 86 -8.65 -6.91 -7.30
N ASN A 87 -7.71 -7.40 -8.12
CA ASN A 87 -7.82 -8.71 -8.76
C ASN A 87 -6.80 -9.75 -8.23
N THR A 88 -5.79 -9.35 -7.47
CA THR A 88 -4.81 -10.26 -6.85
C THR A 88 -4.75 -10.04 -5.34
N PRO A 89 -5.67 -10.63 -4.55
CA PRO A 89 -5.64 -10.52 -3.11
C PRO A 89 -4.34 -11.13 -2.53
N ILE A 90 -3.70 -10.40 -1.62
CA ILE A 90 -2.45 -10.80 -0.99
C ILE A 90 -2.74 -11.81 0.12
N LYS A 91 -2.81 -13.10 -0.26
CA LYS A 91 -3.14 -14.21 0.66
C LYS A 91 -1.92 -14.92 1.24
N GLY A 92 -0.77 -14.89 0.56
CA GLY A 92 0.42 -15.63 1.00
C GLY A 92 1.74 -15.15 0.40
N ALA A 93 2.85 -15.72 0.86
CA ALA A 93 4.20 -15.26 0.51
C ALA A 93 4.46 -15.16 -1.01
N MET A 94 4.01 -16.14 -1.79
CA MET A 94 4.21 -16.12 -3.25
C MET A 94 3.34 -15.08 -3.95
N THR A 95 2.16 -14.77 -3.41
CA THR A 95 1.33 -13.67 -3.93
C THR A 95 1.97 -12.31 -3.62
N VAL A 96 2.65 -12.15 -2.47
CA VAL A 96 3.45 -10.96 -2.15
C VAL A 96 4.61 -10.80 -3.12
N VAL A 97 5.33 -11.87 -3.44
CA VAL A 97 6.43 -11.83 -4.43
C VAL A 97 5.91 -11.42 -5.80
N SER A 98 4.75 -11.93 -6.20
CA SER A 98 4.12 -11.58 -7.47
C SER A 98 3.70 -10.11 -7.51
N TYR A 99 3.08 -9.63 -6.43
CA TYR A 99 2.74 -8.23 -6.25
C TYR A 99 3.96 -7.31 -6.32
N LEU A 100 5.05 -7.67 -5.62
CA LEU A 100 6.30 -6.91 -5.62
C LEU A 100 6.95 -6.89 -7.00
N CYS A 101 6.95 -8.01 -7.72
CA CYS A 101 7.47 -8.08 -9.08
C CYS A 101 6.72 -7.13 -10.03
N PHE A 102 5.38 -7.12 -9.97
CA PHE A 102 4.59 -6.19 -10.75
C PHE A 102 4.80 -4.73 -10.32
N PHE A 103 4.90 -4.46 -9.02
CA PHE A 103 5.17 -3.10 -8.52
C PHE A 103 6.52 -2.58 -9.03
N VAL A 104 7.58 -3.40 -9.03
CA VAL A 104 8.89 -3.04 -9.60
C VAL A 104 8.74 -2.65 -11.07
N LEU A 105 7.99 -3.45 -11.86
CA LEU A 105 7.74 -3.17 -13.27
C LEU A 105 7.01 -1.83 -13.44
N ALA A 106 5.82 -1.69 -12.83
CA ALA A 106 4.99 -0.50 -12.98
C ALA A 106 5.70 0.76 -12.49
N TRP A 107 6.35 0.71 -11.31
CA TRP A 107 7.09 1.84 -10.77
C TRP A 107 8.26 2.24 -11.67
N TRP A 108 9.02 1.25 -12.18
CA TRP A 108 10.12 1.52 -13.10
C TRP A 108 9.67 2.10 -14.44
N LEU A 109 8.53 1.65 -14.96
CA LEU A 109 7.90 2.22 -16.16
C LEU A 109 7.54 3.70 -15.97
N TRP A 110 7.04 4.08 -14.80
CA TRP A 110 6.71 5.48 -14.48
C TRP A 110 7.95 6.34 -14.26
N ILE A 111 8.87 5.89 -13.40
CA ILE A 111 10.04 6.71 -13.05
C ILE A 111 10.92 7.00 -14.26
N ALA A 112 11.06 6.05 -15.19
CA ALA A 112 11.85 6.22 -16.40
C ALA A 112 11.29 7.34 -17.29
N GLN A 113 9.95 7.44 -17.42
CA GLN A 113 9.29 8.52 -18.14
C GLN A 113 9.40 9.85 -17.39
N VAL A 114 9.06 9.89 -16.10
CA VAL A 114 9.08 11.14 -15.32
C VAL A 114 10.49 11.73 -15.24
N LEU A 115 11.54 10.90 -15.18
CA LEU A 115 12.92 11.37 -15.23
C LEU A 115 13.30 12.04 -16.57
N TYR A 116 12.66 11.65 -17.67
CA TYR A 116 12.79 12.34 -18.96
C TYR A 116 11.98 13.64 -18.95
N ASP A 117 10.70 13.57 -18.59
CA ASP A 117 9.76 14.69 -18.66
C ASP A 117 10.22 15.87 -17.77
N THR A 118 10.65 15.59 -16.54
CA THR A 118 11.12 16.62 -15.59
C THR A 118 12.33 17.42 -16.11
N LYS A 119 13.11 16.85 -17.03
CA LYS A 119 14.34 17.47 -17.54
C LYS A 119 14.20 18.06 -18.93
N PHE A 120 13.43 17.40 -19.80
CA PHE A 120 13.43 17.66 -21.24
C PHE A 120 12.08 18.02 -21.83
N TYR A 121 10.99 17.93 -21.06
CA TYR A 121 9.68 18.26 -21.58
C TYR A 121 9.61 19.76 -21.92
N ILE A 122 9.13 20.02 -23.13
CA ILE A 122 8.74 21.33 -23.62
C ILE A 122 7.30 21.18 -24.10
N ASN A 123 6.47 22.20 -23.90
CA ASN A 123 5.06 22.22 -24.27
C ASN A 123 4.85 22.25 -25.81
N ASP A 124 5.32 21.23 -26.53
CA ASP A 124 5.16 21.03 -27.97
C ASP A 124 4.25 19.83 -28.28
N TRP A 125 3.76 19.76 -29.52
CA TRP A 125 2.95 18.62 -29.97
C TRP A 125 3.70 17.29 -29.94
N TRP A 126 5.02 17.32 -30.08
CA TRP A 126 5.86 16.13 -30.05
C TRP A 126 5.78 15.44 -28.68
N HIS A 127 6.10 16.15 -27.60
CA HIS A 127 6.03 15.57 -26.25
C HIS A 127 4.61 15.18 -25.86
N ARG A 128 3.59 15.95 -26.28
CA ARG A 128 2.19 15.59 -26.05
C ARG A 128 1.79 14.26 -26.70
N VAL A 129 2.25 13.98 -27.92
CA VAL A 129 1.99 12.71 -28.61
C VAL A 129 2.70 11.55 -27.90
N PHE A 130 3.96 11.73 -27.49
CA PHE A 130 4.69 10.68 -26.76
C PHE A 130 4.08 10.39 -25.39
N LEU A 131 3.67 11.43 -24.66
CA LEU A 131 2.97 11.28 -23.40
C LEU A 131 1.63 10.55 -23.58
N LEU A 132 0.88 10.83 -24.66
CA LEU A 132 -0.34 10.08 -25.01
C LEU A 132 -0.03 8.60 -25.31
N LEU A 133 1.02 8.31 -26.07
CA LEU A 133 1.43 6.93 -26.36
C LEU A 133 1.81 6.20 -25.07
N GLN A 134 2.58 6.84 -24.19
CA GLN A 134 2.96 6.28 -22.90
C GLN A 134 1.75 6.07 -21.98
N PHE A 135 0.77 6.98 -22.00
CA PHE A 135 -0.51 6.82 -21.30
C PHE A 135 -1.28 5.57 -21.79
N ILE A 136 -1.37 5.36 -23.11
CA ILE A 136 -2.00 4.15 -23.69
C ILE A 136 -1.27 2.89 -23.21
N LEU A 137 0.06 2.93 -23.08
CA LEU A 137 0.85 1.81 -22.57
C LEU A 137 0.55 1.51 -21.09
N PHE A 138 0.31 2.51 -20.24
CA PHE A 138 -0.18 2.27 -18.88
C PHE A 138 -1.57 1.65 -18.87
N GLY A 139 -2.51 2.18 -19.66
CA GLY A 139 -3.84 1.58 -19.80
C GLY A 139 -3.78 0.12 -20.26
N ALA A 140 -2.90 -0.18 -21.23
CA ALA A 140 -2.65 -1.55 -21.67
C ALA A 140 -2.07 -2.42 -20.55
N LEU A 141 -1.11 -1.91 -19.76
CA LEU A 141 -0.54 -2.65 -18.63
C LEU A 141 -1.62 -3.01 -17.59
N SER A 142 -2.56 -2.10 -17.31
CA SER A 142 -3.68 -2.33 -16.40
C SER A 142 -4.60 -3.48 -16.84
N ALA A 143 -4.69 -3.76 -18.14
CA ALA A 143 -5.55 -4.81 -18.66
C ALA A 143 -4.97 -6.22 -18.47
N PHE A 144 -3.74 -6.34 -17.98
CA PHE A 144 -3.01 -7.61 -17.84
C PHE A 144 -2.56 -7.86 -16.39
N THR A 145 -3.24 -7.26 -15.41
CA THR A 145 -2.89 -7.36 -13.97
C THR A 145 -3.57 -8.53 -13.26
N GLU A 146 -4.72 -8.99 -13.77
CA GLU A 146 -5.47 -10.08 -13.17
C GLU A 146 -4.67 -11.39 -13.20
N GLY A 147 -4.69 -12.13 -12.08
CA GLY A 147 -4.00 -13.42 -11.98
C GLY A 147 -2.48 -13.36 -12.18
N PHE A 148 -1.84 -12.20 -12.01
CA PHE A 148 -0.38 -12.08 -12.11
C PHE A 148 0.30 -12.93 -11.02
N ASP A 149 0.86 -14.07 -11.42
CA ASP A 149 1.53 -15.00 -10.51
C ASP A 149 2.90 -15.43 -11.07
N VAL A 150 3.95 -15.20 -10.29
CA VAL A 150 5.34 -15.54 -10.63
C VAL A 150 5.57 -17.06 -10.63
N THR A 151 4.70 -17.83 -9.97
CA THR A 151 4.78 -19.30 -9.92
C THR A 151 4.24 -20.00 -11.17
N VAL A 152 3.72 -19.25 -12.14
CA VAL A 152 3.22 -19.77 -13.41
C VAL A 152 4.32 -20.51 -14.16
N GLY A 153 4.09 -21.80 -14.40
CA GLY A 153 5.04 -22.73 -15.02
C GLY A 153 5.85 -23.58 -14.04
N PHE A 154 5.81 -23.28 -12.73
CA PHE A 154 6.42 -24.10 -11.68
C PHE A 154 5.42 -25.04 -11.00
N LYS A 155 4.15 -24.64 -10.90
CA LYS A 155 3.05 -25.51 -10.46
C LYS A 155 2.48 -26.30 -11.65
N THR A 156 2.28 -27.59 -11.47
CA THR A 156 1.45 -28.42 -12.36
C THR A 156 0.00 -28.01 -12.15
N ILE A 157 -0.62 -27.40 -13.15
CA ILE A 157 -2.06 -27.10 -13.12
C ILE A 157 -2.79 -28.41 -13.46
N ASP A 158 -3.64 -28.90 -12.55
CA ASP A 158 -4.57 -29.98 -12.86
C ASP A 158 -5.62 -29.43 -13.83
N GLN A 159 -5.50 -29.79 -15.11
CA GLN A 159 -6.37 -29.30 -16.19
C GLN A 159 -7.76 -29.98 -16.22
N SER A 160 -8.28 -30.45 -15.09
CA SER A 160 -9.56 -31.17 -15.05
C SER A 160 -10.78 -30.27 -15.28
N ASP A 161 -10.66 -28.97 -15.01
CA ASP A 161 -11.76 -28.02 -15.09
C ASP A 161 -11.63 -27.02 -16.24
N ALA A 162 -12.73 -26.77 -16.97
CA ALA A 162 -12.76 -25.90 -18.14
C ALA A 162 -12.51 -24.41 -17.80
N GLY A 163 -12.78 -23.99 -16.56
CA GLY A 163 -12.46 -22.65 -16.04
C GLY A 163 -10.95 -22.43 -15.93
N ASP A 164 -10.23 -23.38 -15.32
CA ASP A 164 -8.79 -23.32 -15.11
C ASP A 164 -7.99 -23.22 -16.44
N ALA A 165 -8.52 -23.81 -17.52
CA ALA A 165 -7.91 -23.72 -18.85
C ALA A 165 -8.02 -22.32 -19.48
N ALA A 166 -9.13 -21.62 -19.25
CA ALA A 166 -9.33 -20.24 -19.74
C ALA A 166 -8.40 -19.26 -18.99
N ASP A 167 -8.32 -19.39 -17.67
CA ASP A 167 -7.48 -18.56 -16.82
C ASP A 167 -6.00 -18.76 -17.12
N ALA A 168 -5.56 -20.01 -17.28
CA ALA A 168 -4.18 -20.32 -17.69
C ALA A 168 -3.83 -19.71 -19.06
N THR A 169 -4.79 -19.60 -19.98
CA THR A 169 -4.58 -18.99 -21.30
C THR A 169 -4.46 -17.47 -21.18
N TYR A 170 -5.31 -16.83 -20.37
CA TYR A 170 -5.25 -15.40 -20.11
C TYR A 170 -3.91 -14.99 -19.48
N VAL A 171 -3.48 -15.69 -18.44
CA VAL A 171 -2.22 -15.42 -17.73
C VAL A 171 -1.01 -15.50 -18.69
N LYS A 172 -0.96 -16.49 -19.59
CA LYS A 172 0.10 -16.59 -20.61
C LYS A 172 0.10 -15.39 -21.57
N ARG A 173 -1.08 -14.92 -21.98
CA ARG A 173 -1.22 -13.72 -22.83
C ARG A 173 -0.78 -12.46 -22.09
N ALA A 174 -1.09 -12.35 -20.79
CA ALA A 174 -0.68 -11.23 -19.96
C ALA A 174 0.86 -11.07 -19.93
N PHE A 175 1.62 -12.16 -19.71
CA PHE A 175 3.09 -12.11 -19.71
C PHE A 175 3.69 -11.64 -21.06
N LEU A 176 3.11 -12.09 -22.16
CA LEU A 176 3.51 -11.65 -23.50
C LEU A 176 3.22 -10.16 -23.70
N ALA A 177 2.02 -9.71 -23.30
CA ALA A 177 1.61 -8.34 -23.44
C ALA A 177 2.47 -7.39 -22.59
N ILE A 178 2.78 -7.76 -21.33
CA ILE A 178 3.68 -6.98 -20.45
C ILE A 178 5.05 -6.81 -21.11
N SER A 179 5.64 -7.89 -21.62
CA SER A 179 6.94 -7.82 -22.33
C SER A 179 6.89 -6.87 -23.53
N LEU A 180 5.79 -6.89 -24.29
CA LEU A 180 5.60 -6.02 -25.45
C LEU A 180 5.42 -4.55 -25.04
N VAL A 181 4.62 -4.28 -24.00
CA VAL A 181 4.40 -2.93 -23.45
C VAL A 181 5.73 -2.29 -23.03
N PHE A 182 6.56 -3.05 -22.33
CA PHE A 182 7.89 -2.58 -21.93
C PHE A 182 8.80 -2.34 -23.13
N PHE A 183 8.85 -3.26 -24.10
CA PHE A 183 9.59 -3.06 -25.33
C PHE A 183 9.20 -1.76 -26.04
N VAL A 184 7.91 -1.54 -26.28
CA VAL A 184 7.41 -0.34 -26.97
C VAL A 184 7.75 0.92 -26.16
N SER A 185 7.52 0.92 -24.84
CA SER A 185 7.86 2.06 -23.98
C SER A 185 9.35 2.42 -24.04
N ARG A 186 10.27 1.43 -24.04
CA ARG A 186 11.71 1.69 -24.10
C ARG A 186 12.13 2.22 -25.47
N VAL A 187 11.50 1.75 -26.54
CA VAL A 187 11.71 2.30 -27.89
C VAL A 187 11.24 3.75 -27.97
N LEU A 188 10.07 4.08 -27.41
CA LEU A 188 9.57 5.46 -27.36
C LEU A 188 10.54 6.37 -26.60
N LEU A 189 10.96 5.98 -25.39
CA LEU A 189 11.96 6.73 -24.61
C LEU A 189 13.29 6.88 -25.35
N ALA A 190 13.77 5.81 -26.01
CA ALA A 190 15.00 5.88 -26.79
C ALA A 190 14.89 6.87 -27.96
N ILE A 191 13.72 6.97 -28.61
CA ILE A 191 13.45 7.96 -29.66
C ILE A 191 13.46 9.38 -29.08
N GLU A 192 12.85 9.59 -27.91
CA GLU A 192 12.82 10.88 -27.22
C GLU A 192 14.24 11.36 -26.86
N TYR A 193 15.03 10.54 -26.17
CA TYR A 193 16.42 10.84 -25.86
C TYR A 193 17.28 11.04 -27.12
N SER A 194 17.03 10.27 -28.18
CA SER A 194 17.73 10.43 -29.47
C SER A 194 17.44 11.78 -30.13
N ARG A 195 16.22 12.31 -30.00
CA ARG A 195 15.86 13.65 -30.50
C ARG A 195 16.69 14.72 -29.77
N ILE A 196 16.81 14.64 -28.45
CA ILE A 196 17.60 15.58 -27.66
C ILE A 196 19.07 15.55 -28.08
N ILE A 197 19.64 14.35 -28.30
CA ILE A 197 21.01 14.22 -28.82
C ILE A 197 21.18 14.90 -30.19
N ARG A 198 20.20 14.77 -31.09
CA ARG A 198 20.24 15.45 -32.40
C ARG A 198 20.14 16.96 -32.27
N LEU A 199 19.24 17.46 -31.41
CA LEU A 199 19.02 18.89 -31.22
C LEU A 199 20.23 19.57 -30.55
N ALA A 200 20.90 18.87 -29.63
CA ALA A 200 22.05 19.37 -28.92
C ALA A 200 23.38 18.75 -29.41
N ARG A 201 23.46 18.39 -30.70
CA ARG A 201 24.62 17.74 -31.35
C ARG A 201 25.93 18.52 -31.20
N HIS A 202 25.85 19.84 -30.97
CA HIS A 202 27.01 20.71 -30.77
C HIS A 202 27.57 20.68 -29.34
N ARG A 203 26.88 20.04 -28.38
CA ARG A 203 27.34 19.87 -26.99
C ARG A 203 27.90 18.45 -26.78
N LYS A 204 28.92 18.31 -25.92
CA LYS A 204 29.47 17.00 -25.53
C LYS A 204 28.48 16.25 -24.61
N LEU A 205 27.61 15.44 -25.20
CA LEU A 205 26.52 14.72 -24.51
C LEU A 205 26.78 13.20 -24.43
N SER A 206 28.02 12.79 -24.14
CA SER A 206 28.42 11.37 -24.03
C SER A 206 27.49 10.56 -23.12
N ASN A 207 27.01 11.18 -22.04
CA ASN A 207 26.15 10.57 -21.04
C ASN A 207 24.75 10.24 -21.58
N LEU A 208 24.22 11.01 -22.55
CA LEU A 208 22.94 10.71 -23.19
C LEU A 208 23.04 9.53 -24.17
N TYR A 209 24.19 9.37 -24.85
CA TYR A 209 24.42 8.20 -25.70
C TYR A 209 24.42 6.90 -24.90
N ILE A 210 24.99 6.91 -23.68
CA ILE A 210 24.93 5.77 -22.77
C ILE A 210 23.47 5.44 -22.44
N LEU A 211 22.65 6.44 -22.14
CA LEU A 211 21.24 6.25 -21.79
C LEU A 211 20.42 5.67 -22.95
N VAL A 212 20.61 6.18 -24.17
CA VAL A 212 19.97 5.60 -25.37
C VAL A 212 20.45 4.16 -25.61
N GLY A 213 21.75 3.90 -25.42
CA GLY A 213 22.32 2.56 -25.51
C GLY A 213 21.70 1.59 -24.51
N THR A 214 21.56 2.01 -23.24
CA THR A 214 20.95 1.18 -22.19
C THR A 214 19.46 0.95 -22.40
N LEU A 215 18.71 1.97 -22.86
CA LEU A 215 17.29 1.82 -23.21
C LEU A 215 17.11 0.87 -24.40
N SER A 216 17.99 0.94 -25.40
CA SER A 216 17.97 0.03 -26.55
C SER A 216 18.30 -1.40 -26.14
N ALA A 217 19.30 -1.60 -25.26
CA ALA A 217 19.63 -2.91 -24.72
C ALA A 217 18.46 -3.50 -23.90
N SER A 218 17.82 -2.70 -23.06
CA SER A 218 16.63 -3.08 -22.32
C SER A 218 15.45 -3.45 -23.24
N ALA A 219 15.21 -2.67 -24.30
CA ALA A 219 14.20 -2.99 -25.30
C ALA A 219 14.45 -4.37 -25.95
N ILE A 220 15.71 -4.67 -26.33
CA ILE A 220 16.07 -5.97 -26.91
C ILE A 220 15.83 -7.10 -25.90
N LEU A 221 16.11 -6.90 -24.61
CA LEU A 221 15.86 -7.91 -23.58
C LEU A 221 14.36 -8.17 -23.38
N PHE A 222 13.52 -7.12 -23.36
CA PHE A 222 12.07 -7.29 -23.29
C PHE A 222 11.49 -7.96 -24.54
N LEU A 223 11.99 -7.60 -25.73
CA LEU A 223 11.61 -8.27 -26.98
C LEU A 223 12.06 -9.74 -27.00
N GLY A 224 13.26 -10.03 -26.51
CA GLY A 224 13.75 -11.40 -26.36
C GLY A 224 12.88 -12.22 -25.41
N SER A 225 12.47 -11.63 -24.27
CA SER A 225 11.56 -12.25 -23.31
C SER A 225 10.20 -12.59 -23.93
N PHE A 226 9.67 -11.72 -24.80
CA PHE A 226 8.46 -11.99 -25.58
C PHE A 226 8.62 -13.22 -26.48
N PHE A 227 9.71 -13.32 -27.24
CA PHE A 227 9.95 -14.47 -28.13
C PHE A 227 10.20 -15.77 -27.37
N VAL A 228 10.93 -15.71 -26.24
CA VAL A 228 11.16 -16.88 -25.36
C VAL A 228 9.83 -17.42 -24.82
N THR A 229 9.00 -16.54 -24.27
CA THR A 229 7.69 -16.90 -23.72
C THR A 229 6.75 -17.44 -24.81
N ARG A 230 6.83 -16.89 -26.02
CA ARG A 230 6.01 -17.33 -27.17
C ARG A 230 6.45 -18.69 -27.73
N ALA A 231 7.75 -18.95 -27.77
CA ALA A 231 8.30 -20.17 -28.37
C ALA A 231 8.05 -21.39 -27.49
N ASN A 232 8.20 -21.26 -26.16
CA ASN A 232 8.02 -22.35 -25.20
C ASN A 232 7.26 -21.84 -23.95
N PRO A 233 5.92 -21.72 -24.01
CA PRO A 233 5.13 -21.15 -22.91
C PRO A 233 5.10 -22.04 -21.66
N ASP A 234 5.17 -23.37 -21.84
CA ASP A 234 5.00 -24.35 -20.76
C ASP A 234 6.32 -24.86 -20.16
N SER A 235 7.46 -24.44 -20.72
CA SER A 235 8.77 -24.86 -20.20
C SER A 235 9.15 -24.08 -18.95
N GLN A 236 9.50 -24.78 -17.87
CA GLN A 236 10.05 -24.20 -16.65
C GLN A 236 11.27 -23.30 -16.92
N GLY A 237 12.16 -23.72 -17.82
CA GLY A 237 13.35 -22.95 -18.18
C GLY A 237 13.03 -21.63 -18.88
N SER A 238 12.01 -21.63 -19.76
CA SER A 238 11.51 -20.43 -20.43
C SER A 238 10.89 -19.45 -19.42
N ASN A 239 10.09 -19.96 -18.49
CA ASN A 239 9.47 -19.17 -17.43
C ASN A 239 10.48 -18.58 -16.43
N ALA A 240 11.60 -19.26 -16.15
CA ALA A 240 12.68 -18.65 -15.37
C ALA A 240 13.44 -17.58 -16.18
N LEU A 241 13.76 -17.88 -17.44
CA LEU A 241 14.53 -17.00 -18.31
C LEU A 241 13.82 -15.66 -18.54
N LYS A 242 12.49 -15.63 -18.70
CA LYS A 242 11.72 -14.39 -18.88
C LYS A 242 11.92 -13.40 -17.72
N PHE A 243 11.87 -13.88 -16.48
CA PHE A 243 12.04 -13.04 -15.29
C PHE A 243 13.49 -12.57 -15.12
N ILE A 244 14.46 -13.42 -15.45
CA ILE A 244 15.88 -13.04 -15.48
C ILE A 244 16.10 -11.92 -16.51
N MET A 245 15.51 -12.02 -17.69
CA MET A 245 15.61 -11.00 -18.74
C MET A 245 14.96 -9.69 -18.32
N TRP A 246 13.77 -9.73 -17.71
CA TRP A 246 13.11 -8.54 -17.15
C TRP A 246 13.96 -7.87 -16.06
N GLY A 247 14.47 -8.65 -15.11
CA GLY A 247 15.33 -8.16 -14.03
C GLY A 247 16.64 -7.55 -14.56
N LEU A 248 17.27 -8.18 -15.55
CA LEU A 248 18.47 -7.66 -16.20
C LEU A 248 18.19 -6.36 -16.95
N ALA A 249 17.06 -6.28 -17.66
CA ALA A 249 16.66 -5.09 -18.41
C ALA A 249 16.50 -3.87 -17.48
N ILE A 250 15.75 -4.03 -16.38
CA ILE A 250 15.60 -2.98 -15.36
C ILE A 250 16.94 -2.69 -14.68
N GLY A 251 17.71 -3.72 -14.32
CA GLY A 251 19.00 -3.56 -13.65
C GLY A 251 20.00 -2.71 -14.44
N ILE A 252 20.08 -2.90 -15.76
CA ILE A 252 20.93 -2.09 -16.64
C ILE A 252 20.48 -0.63 -16.63
N GLU A 253 19.17 -0.36 -16.68
CA GLU A 253 18.62 1.01 -16.62
C GLU A 253 18.89 1.68 -15.25
N VAL A 254 18.72 0.95 -14.13
CA VAL A 254 19.03 1.44 -12.78
C VAL A 254 20.51 1.82 -12.67
N LEU A 255 21.40 0.97 -13.15
CA LEU A 255 22.84 1.25 -13.16
C LEU A 255 23.17 2.47 -14.01
N ALA A 256 22.55 2.60 -15.19
CA ALA A 256 22.69 3.77 -16.05
C ALA A 256 22.22 5.05 -15.35
N TYR A 257 21.11 5.01 -14.61
CA TYR A 257 20.62 6.14 -13.83
C TYR A 257 21.64 6.61 -12.78
N PHE A 258 22.28 5.70 -12.05
CA PHE A 258 23.31 6.06 -11.06
C PHE A 258 24.59 6.58 -11.71
N TYR A 259 25.05 5.96 -12.80
CA TYR A 259 26.27 6.32 -13.51
C TYR A 259 26.16 7.68 -14.24
N THR A 260 25.03 7.93 -14.88
CA THR A 260 24.82 9.10 -15.74
C THR A 260 24.70 10.36 -14.89
N SER A 261 25.65 11.29 -15.03
CA SER A 261 25.54 12.64 -14.46
C SER A 261 25.08 13.60 -15.56
N MET A 262 23.97 14.31 -15.36
CA MET A 262 23.47 15.24 -16.38
C MET A 262 24.35 16.50 -16.40
N PRO A 263 24.79 16.99 -17.57
CA PRO A 263 25.58 18.22 -17.68
C PRO A 263 24.79 19.43 -17.17
N ARG A 264 25.43 20.31 -16.40
CA ARG A 264 24.86 21.60 -15.96
C ARG A 264 24.55 22.50 -17.17
N GLY A 265 23.47 23.28 -17.11
CA GLY A 265 23.09 24.26 -18.16
C GLY A 265 22.33 23.72 -19.39
N LEU A 266 21.78 22.50 -19.33
CA LEU A 266 20.77 21.96 -20.28
C LEU A 266 19.43 21.70 -19.60
N ILE A 267 19.32 22.10 -18.34
CA ILE A 267 18.39 21.52 -17.37
C ILE A 267 17.29 22.53 -17.10
N ARG A 268 16.04 22.09 -17.28
CA ARG A 268 14.93 22.68 -16.56
C ARG A 268 14.97 22.20 -15.12
N SER A 269 14.78 23.10 -14.16
CA SER A 269 14.45 22.76 -12.77
C SER A 269 13.01 22.23 -12.69
N GLY A 270 12.71 21.11 -13.34
CA GLY A 270 11.52 20.32 -12.99
C GLY A 270 11.78 19.69 -11.63
N SER A 271 11.08 20.15 -10.60
CA SER A 271 11.24 19.66 -9.24
C SER A 271 10.74 18.22 -9.13
N MET A 272 11.62 17.25 -9.38
CA MET A 272 11.39 15.83 -9.13
C MET A 272 10.77 15.55 -7.75
N PRO A 273 11.14 16.28 -6.67
CA PRO A 273 10.43 16.20 -5.40
C PRO A 273 8.92 16.46 -5.49
N ASN A 274 8.49 17.45 -6.28
CA ASN A 274 7.06 17.77 -6.45
C ASN A 274 6.30 16.63 -7.14
N ARG A 275 6.93 15.97 -8.13
CA ARG A 275 6.36 14.78 -8.78
C ARG A 275 6.21 13.62 -7.82
N LEU A 276 7.22 13.39 -6.97
CA LEU A 276 7.18 12.32 -5.96
C LEU A 276 6.10 12.56 -4.90
N SER A 277 5.91 13.80 -4.43
CA SER A 277 4.82 14.13 -3.51
C SER A 277 3.45 14.04 -4.16
N THR A 278 3.33 14.45 -5.43
CA THR A 278 2.09 14.36 -6.18
C THR A 278 1.68 12.90 -6.37
N LEU A 279 2.61 12.06 -6.87
CA LEU A 279 2.39 10.63 -7.00
C LEU A 279 1.97 9.99 -5.66
N THR A 280 2.67 10.32 -4.57
CA THR A 280 2.34 9.77 -3.25
C THR A 280 0.94 10.19 -2.77
N THR A 281 0.51 11.42 -3.08
CA THR A 281 -0.84 11.90 -2.79
C THR A 281 -1.88 11.13 -3.60
N VAL A 282 -1.63 10.91 -4.89
CA VAL A 282 -2.52 10.12 -5.77
C VAL A 282 -2.62 8.67 -5.28
N VAL A 283 -1.50 8.06 -4.88
CA VAL A 283 -1.46 6.70 -4.28
C VAL A 283 -2.33 6.61 -3.03
N ILE A 284 -2.22 7.58 -2.11
CA ILE A 284 -3.07 7.62 -0.91
C ILE A 284 -4.55 7.80 -1.30
N GLY A 285 -4.84 8.63 -2.29
CA GLY A 285 -6.18 8.85 -2.82
C GLY A 285 -6.81 7.57 -3.40
N GLU A 286 -6.05 6.78 -4.16
CA GLU A 286 -6.52 5.49 -4.67
C GLU A 286 -6.74 4.47 -3.56
N GLY A 287 -5.85 4.39 -2.57
CA GLY A 287 -6.11 3.50 -1.43
C GLY A 287 -7.33 3.91 -0.61
N LEU A 288 -7.66 5.21 -0.52
CA LEU A 288 -8.94 5.67 0.05
C LEU A 288 -10.13 5.20 -0.79
N ASN A 289 -10.04 5.28 -2.12
CA ASN A 289 -11.06 4.76 -3.02
C ASN A 289 -11.29 3.25 -2.81
N GLY A 290 -10.21 2.48 -2.66
CA GLY A 290 -10.26 1.04 -2.36
C GLY A 290 -10.90 0.68 -1.01
N LEU A 291 -10.95 1.61 -0.06
CA LEU A 291 -11.56 1.41 1.26
C LEU A 291 -13.09 1.65 1.27
N ILE A 292 -13.66 2.22 0.20
CA ILE A 292 -15.10 2.51 0.13
C ILE A 292 -15.93 1.22 0.25
N ASP A 293 -15.65 0.20 -0.56
CA ASP A 293 -16.41 -1.06 -0.55
C ASP A 293 -16.35 -1.80 0.80
N PRO A 294 -15.18 -1.95 1.44
CA PRO A 294 -15.09 -2.46 2.82
C PRO A 294 -15.90 -1.66 3.84
N VAL A 295 -15.86 -0.32 3.78
CA VAL A 295 -16.61 0.53 4.71
C VAL A 295 -18.12 0.41 4.49
N VAL A 296 -18.56 0.37 3.24
CA VAL A 296 -19.97 0.13 2.89
C VAL A 296 -20.40 -1.27 3.32
N SER A 297 -19.54 -2.28 3.14
CA SER A 297 -19.81 -3.65 3.60
C SER A 297 -19.92 -3.72 5.12
N ALA A 298 -19.04 -3.03 5.85
CA ALA A 298 -19.12 -2.89 7.30
C ALA A 298 -20.43 -2.21 7.75
N ALA A 299 -20.83 -1.13 7.07
CA ALA A 299 -22.08 -0.44 7.38
C ALA A 299 -23.34 -1.28 7.09
N LYS A 300 -23.29 -2.15 6.07
CA LYS A 300 -24.37 -3.08 5.72
C LYS A 300 -24.32 -4.40 6.49
N SER A 301 -23.26 -4.63 7.26
CA SER A 301 -23.03 -5.92 7.91
C SER A 301 -24.10 -6.23 8.96
N VAL A 302 -24.50 -7.51 8.98
CA VAL A 302 -25.33 -8.04 10.06
C VAL A 302 -24.51 -7.99 11.35
N GLY A 303 -25.11 -7.51 12.44
CA GLY A 303 -24.40 -7.37 13.73
C GLY A 303 -23.53 -6.10 13.82
N PHE A 304 -23.80 -5.08 13.01
CA PHE A 304 -23.17 -3.76 13.15
C PHE A 304 -23.29 -3.25 14.59
N ASN A 305 -22.14 -3.05 15.22
CA ASN A 305 -22.04 -2.65 16.62
C ASN A 305 -21.06 -1.47 16.77
N GLY A 306 -20.94 -0.93 17.98
CA GLY A 306 -19.99 0.15 18.27
C GLY A 306 -18.52 -0.20 17.98
N LYS A 307 -18.15 -1.50 18.01
CA LYS A 307 -16.79 -1.95 17.66
C LYS A 307 -16.51 -1.75 16.18
N VAL A 308 -17.41 -2.19 15.30
CA VAL A 308 -17.30 -2.00 13.84
C VAL A 308 -17.27 -0.51 13.48
N ALA A 309 -18.15 0.28 14.09
CA ALA A 309 -18.16 1.74 13.90
C ALA A 309 -16.83 2.40 14.29
N ALA A 310 -16.26 1.99 15.44
CA ALA A 310 -14.96 2.48 15.89
C ALA A 310 -13.83 2.07 14.94
N GLN A 311 -13.87 0.87 14.38
CA GLN A 311 -12.86 0.42 13.41
C GLN A 311 -12.88 1.22 12.11
N VAL A 312 -14.06 1.54 11.58
CA VAL A 312 -14.20 2.43 10.42
C VAL A 312 -13.60 3.81 10.71
N LEU A 313 -13.88 4.39 11.88
CA LEU A 313 -13.29 5.67 12.30
C LEU A 313 -11.77 5.59 12.41
N VAL A 314 -11.25 4.54 13.04
CA VAL A 314 -9.81 4.31 13.20
C VAL A 314 -9.11 4.13 11.85
N THR A 315 -9.79 3.52 10.87
CA THR A 315 -9.30 3.36 9.49
C THR A 315 -9.12 4.73 8.83
N ALA A 316 -10.11 5.62 8.95
CA ALA A 316 -10.01 6.99 8.45
C ALA A 316 -8.87 7.79 9.12
N LEU A 317 -8.74 7.68 10.45
CA LEU A 317 -7.63 8.30 11.20
C LEU A 317 -6.27 7.77 10.76
N PHE A 318 -6.17 6.47 10.47
CA PHE A 318 -4.90 5.88 10.06
C PHE A 318 -4.43 6.43 8.71
N VAL A 319 -5.31 6.53 7.71
CA VAL A 319 -4.94 7.12 6.41
C VAL A 319 -4.51 8.57 6.57
N PHE A 320 -5.23 9.34 7.38
CA PHE A 320 -4.87 10.73 7.68
C PHE A 320 -3.49 10.85 8.35
N LEU A 321 -3.17 9.95 9.29
CA LEU A 321 -1.85 9.91 9.92
C LEU A 321 -0.74 9.52 8.93
N ILE A 322 -0.96 8.55 8.05
CA ILE A 322 -0.01 8.19 6.97
C ILE A 322 0.29 9.43 6.12
N PHE A 323 -0.75 10.15 5.70
CA PHE A 323 -0.62 11.37 4.90
C PHE A 323 0.21 12.44 5.62
N ILE A 324 -0.15 12.78 6.85
CA ILE A 324 0.55 13.83 7.61
C ILE A 324 1.99 13.45 7.91
N ILE A 325 2.24 12.21 8.37
CA ILE A 325 3.58 11.76 8.74
C ILE A 325 4.49 11.75 7.50
N TYR A 326 3.98 11.34 6.33
CA TYR A 326 4.71 11.44 5.07
C TYR A 326 5.15 12.89 4.77
N PHE A 327 4.22 13.85 4.73
CA PHE A 327 4.53 15.26 4.40
C PHE A 327 5.34 16.00 5.49
N GLN A 328 5.33 15.50 6.72
CA GLN A 328 6.22 16.01 7.77
C GLN A 328 7.66 15.51 7.64
N SER A 329 7.83 14.30 7.11
CA SER A 329 9.13 13.64 6.89
C SER A 329 9.75 13.98 5.53
N PHE A 330 8.94 14.05 4.48
CA PHE A 330 9.36 14.45 3.14
C PHE A 330 9.04 15.92 2.90
N ARG A 331 10.09 16.74 2.82
CA ARG A 331 10.02 18.13 2.35
C ARG A 331 11.18 18.33 1.41
N ALA A 332 10.98 19.09 0.33
CA ALA A 332 11.95 19.31 -0.74
C ALA A 332 13.19 20.09 -0.25
N ARG A 333 14.00 19.47 0.62
CA ARG A 333 15.37 19.89 0.87
C ARG A 333 16.15 19.35 -0.31
N GLN A 334 16.67 20.24 -1.15
CA GLN A 334 17.55 19.82 -2.23
C GLN A 334 18.75 19.11 -1.60
N ALA A 335 18.83 17.79 -1.77
CA ALA A 335 19.89 17.02 -1.18
C ALA A 335 21.24 17.57 -1.67
N PRO A 336 22.24 17.72 -0.79
CA PRO A 336 23.42 18.54 -1.07
C PRO A 336 24.33 17.95 -2.17
N THR A 337 24.18 16.67 -2.48
CA THR A 337 24.96 15.98 -3.50
C THR A 337 24.05 15.29 -4.51
N SER A 338 24.51 15.20 -5.76
CA SER A 338 23.77 14.54 -6.85
C SER A 338 23.44 13.07 -6.54
N LEU A 339 24.36 12.36 -5.87
CA LEU A 339 24.11 10.99 -5.42
C LEU A 339 22.96 10.91 -4.41
N ARG A 340 22.91 11.83 -3.44
CA ARG A 340 21.82 11.87 -2.46
C ARG A 340 20.49 12.20 -3.11
N GLN A 341 20.46 13.11 -4.10
CA GLN A 341 19.24 13.39 -4.87
C GLN A 341 18.72 12.12 -5.58
N LYS A 342 19.61 11.35 -6.18
CA LYS A 342 19.26 10.06 -6.81
C LYS A 342 18.76 9.03 -5.79
N LEU A 343 19.40 8.96 -4.62
CA LEU A 343 18.99 8.07 -3.53
C LEU A 343 17.61 8.45 -2.97
N VAL A 344 17.32 9.74 -2.82
CA VAL A 344 16.00 10.22 -2.39
C VAL A 344 14.93 9.70 -3.33
N VAL A 345 15.11 9.83 -4.65
CA VAL A 345 14.19 9.28 -5.65
C VAL A 345 14.00 7.77 -5.46
N MET A 346 15.09 7.02 -5.29
CA MET A 346 15.02 5.57 -5.13
C MET A 346 14.40 5.12 -3.80
N VAL A 347 14.53 5.89 -2.73
CA VAL A 347 13.88 5.59 -1.44
C VAL A 347 12.38 5.86 -1.48
N HIS A 348 11.87 6.63 -2.46
CA HIS A 348 10.42 6.72 -2.63
C HIS A 348 9.80 5.42 -3.13
N PHE A 349 10.57 4.55 -3.80
CA PHE A 349 10.11 3.20 -4.17
C PHE A 349 9.60 2.42 -2.94
N PRO A 350 10.40 2.16 -1.88
CA PRO A 350 9.89 1.47 -0.71
C PRO A 350 8.83 2.28 0.05
N VAL A 351 8.91 3.62 0.10
CA VAL A 351 7.87 4.44 0.75
C VAL A 351 6.50 4.20 0.12
N GLN A 352 6.40 4.29 -1.21
CA GLN A 352 5.15 4.10 -1.93
C GLN A 352 4.66 2.66 -1.84
N LEU A 353 5.57 1.68 -1.94
CA LEU A 353 5.25 0.27 -1.73
C LEU A 353 4.62 0.03 -0.36
N PHE A 354 5.21 0.57 0.71
CA PHE A 354 4.68 0.40 2.05
C PHE A 354 3.35 1.11 2.26
N ILE A 355 3.15 2.31 1.73
CA ILE A 355 1.84 3.01 1.79
C ILE A 355 0.75 2.15 1.16
N ILE A 356 1.02 1.63 -0.04
CA ILE A 356 0.12 0.78 -0.78
C ILE A 356 -0.24 -0.49 0.00
N LEU A 357 0.79 -1.20 0.50
CA LEU A 357 0.58 -2.45 1.24
C LEU A 357 -0.15 -2.20 2.56
N LEU A 358 0.06 -1.05 3.19
CA LEU A 358 -0.73 -0.64 4.36
C LEU A 358 -2.20 -0.45 4.00
N LEU A 359 -2.50 0.25 2.92
CA LEU A 359 -3.88 0.52 2.50
C LEU A 359 -4.62 -0.79 2.14
N GLU A 360 -3.95 -1.72 1.45
CA GLU A 360 -4.53 -3.04 1.19
C GLU A 360 -4.67 -3.92 2.42
N GLY A 361 -3.67 -3.86 3.31
CA GLY A 361 -3.73 -4.55 4.58
C GLY A 361 -4.93 -4.09 5.42
N MET A 362 -5.14 -2.76 5.51
CA MET A 362 -6.28 -2.17 6.21
C MET A 362 -7.61 -2.65 5.64
N LYS A 363 -7.74 -2.68 4.31
CA LYS A 363 -8.91 -3.21 3.62
C LYS A 363 -9.19 -4.65 4.03
N SER A 364 -8.17 -5.50 4.06
CA SER A 364 -8.33 -6.90 4.47
C SER A 364 -8.75 -7.02 5.94
N VAL A 365 -8.11 -6.29 6.84
CA VAL A 365 -8.44 -6.32 8.28
C VAL A 365 -9.88 -5.87 8.52
N LEU A 366 -10.32 -4.78 7.88
CA LEU A 366 -11.70 -4.29 8.03
C LEU A 366 -12.72 -5.33 7.55
N ASN A 367 -12.47 -5.98 6.42
CA ASN A 367 -13.33 -7.06 5.90
C ASN A 367 -13.38 -8.26 6.86
N ILE A 368 -12.23 -8.68 7.39
CA ILE A 368 -12.14 -9.82 8.33
C ILE A 368 -12.88 -9.50 9.62
N THR A 369 -12.65 -8.34 10.23
CA THR A 369 -13.33 -8.04 11.49
C THR A 369 -14.83 -7.86 11.29
N THR A 370 -15.26 -7.31 10.15
CA THR A 370 -16.68 -7.22 9.80
C THR A 370 -17.28 -8.62 9.68
N LEU A 371 -16.64 -9.51 8.92
CA LEU A 371 -17.07 -10.90 8.75
C LEU A 371 -17.16 -11.62 10.09
N LEU A 372 -16.15 -11.49 10.96
CA LEU A 372 -16.15 -12.11 12.28
C LEU A 372 -17.30 -11.61 13.17
N ASN A 373 -17.59 -10.30 13.16
CA ASN A 373 -18.73 -9.77 13.90
C ASN A 373 -20.06 -10.30 13.35
N SER A 374 -20.19 -10.44 12.02
CA SER A 374 -21.39 -11.05 11.43
C SER A 374 -21.52 -12.54 11.77
N LEU A 375 -20.43 -13.30 11.71
CA LEU A 375 -20.42 -14.70 12.13
C LEU A 375 -20.81 -14.85 13.61
N GLU A 376 -20.21 -14.03 14.50
CA GLU A 376 -20.54 -14.00 15.93
C GLU A 376 -22.03 -13.69 16.14
N PHE A 377 -22.61 -12.74 15.39
CA PHE A 377 -24.04 -12.45 15.46
C PHE A 377 -24.89 -13.68 15.12
N PHE A 378 -24.60 -14.37 14.00
CA PHE A 378 -25.36 -15.55 13.61
C PHE A 378 -25.17 -16.70 14.60
N ILE A 379 -23.95 -16.94 15.07
CA ILE A 379 -23.66 -17.94 16.09
C ILE A 379 -24.47 -17.66 17.36
N LEU A 380 -24.36 -16.46 17.93
CA LEU A 380 -25.00 -16.16 19.21
C LEU A 380 -26.53 -16.05 19.09
N LYS A 381 -27.05 -15.48 17.99
CA LYS A 381 -28.48 -15.18 17.85
C LYS A 381 -29.29 -16.32 17.23
N VAL A 382 -28.74 -17.05 16.25
CA VAL A 382 -29.44 -18.18 15.61
C VAL A 382 -29.32 -19.45 16.44
N ALA A 383 -28.14 -19.76 16.99
CA ALA A 383 -27.96 -20.98 17.78
C ALA A 383 -28.71 -20.95 19.12
N SER A 384 -29.02 -19.76 19.66
CA SER A 384 -29.86 -19.62 20.86
C SER A 384 -31.36 -19.66 20.57
N SER A 385 -31.77 -19.69 19.29
CA SER A 385 -33.17 -19.63 18.87
C SER A 385 -33.72 -20.96 18.33
N THR A 386 -33.06 -22.09 18.61
CA THR A 386 -33.31 -23.39 17.95
C THR A 386 -34.77 -23.86 17.94
N GLY A 387 -35.58 -23.49 18.94
CA GLY A 387 -37.01 -23.85 19.00
C GLY A 387 -37.99 -22.87 18.32
N ASP A 388 -37.55 -21.66 17.96
CA ASP A 388 -38.40 -20.58 17.41
C ASP A 388 -38.08 -20.25 15.94
N LEU A 389 -37.24 -21.02 15.25
CA LEU A 389 -36.86 -20.74 13.85
C LEU A 389 -37.96 -21.02 12.81
N LEU A 390 -39.07 -21.61 13.25
CA LEU A 390 -40.30 -21.77 12.46
C LEU A 390 -41.19 -20.50 12.52
N ASP A 391 -41.05 -19.67 13.56
CA ASP A 391 -41.61 -18.32 13.68
C ASP A 391 -40.51 -17.32 14.12
N PRO A 392 -39.50 -17.10 13.24
CA PRO A 392 -38.29 -16.39 13.63
C PRO A 392 -38.58 -14.92 13.94
N ALA A 393 -37.92 -14.39 14.97
CA ALA A 393 -38.03 -12.97 15.31
C ALA A 393 -37.72 -12.07 14.09
N PRO A 394 -38.39 -10.90 13.96
CA PRO A 394 -38.19 -9.99 12.82
C PRO A 394 -36.72 -9.63 12.56
N ASP A 395 -35.94 -9.52 13.63
CA ASP A 395 -34.51 -9.23 13.58
C ASP A 395 -33.73 -10.32 12.82
N ILE A 396 -34.06 -11.60 13.06
CA ILE A 396 -33.43 -12.75 12.38
C ILE A 396 -33.84 -12.75 10.90
N ILE A 397 -35.11 -12.52 10.60
CA ILE A 397 -35.58 -12.43 9.20
C ILE A 397 -34.82 -11.33 8.45
N SER A 398 -34.66 -10.15 9.07
CA SER A 398 -33.94 -9.03 8.48
C SER A 398 -32.45 -9.34 8.26
N ALA A 399 -31.83 -10.09 9.17
CA ALA A 399 -30.43 -10.53 9.06
C ALA A 399 -30.21 -11.46 7.86
N TYR A 400 -31.11 -12.44 7.64
CA TYR A 400 -31.03 -13.32 6.47
C TYR A 400 -31.26 -12.55 5.16
N GLN A 401 -32.20 -11.61 5.14
CA GLN A 401 -32.43 -10.76 3.97
C GLN A 401 -31.22 -9.90 3.62
N GLN A 402 -30.50 -9.38 4.62
CA GLN A 402 -29.29 -8.56 4.41
C GLN A 402 -28.16 -9.34 3.72
N ILE A 403 -28.06 -10.65 3.95
CA ILE A 403 -27.08 -11.53 3.28
C ILE A 403 -27.63 -12.14 1.98
N GLY A 404 -28.79 -11.67 1.51
CA GLY A 404 -29.40 -12.10 0.25
C GLY A 404 -30.13 -13.44 0.33
N LEU A 405 -30.47 -13.91 1.54
CA LEU A 405 -31.22 -15.15 1.76
C LEU A 405 -32.66 -14.86 2.19
N SER A 406 -33.60 -15.55 1.57
CA SER A 406 -35.01 -15.59 1.93
C SER A 406 -35.24 -16.73 2.94
N LEU A 407 -35.27 -16.39 4.23
CA LEU A 407 -35.50 -17.39 5.27
C LEU A 407 -36.76 -18.25 5.02
N PRO A 408 -37.93 -17.71 4.60
CA PRO A 408 -39.10 -18.55 4.30
C PRO A 408 -38.87 -19.59 3.17
N GLU A 409 -38.11 -19.24 2.13
CA GLU A 409 -37.79 -20.18 1.05
C GLU A 409 -36.78 -21.23 1.50
N LEU A 410 -35.81 -20.82 2.33
CA LEU A 410 -34.85 -21.72 2.95
C LEU A 410 -35.54 -22.72 3.88
N ASN A 411 -36.49 -22.24 4.70
CA ASN A 411 -37.32 -23.06 5.57
C ASN A 411 -38.07 -24.12 4.75
N GLN A 412 -38.74 -23.71 3.67
CA GLN A 412 -39.48 -24.64 2.80
C GLN A 412 -38.56 -25.70 2.17
N LYS A 413 -37.34 -25.34 1.79
CA LYS A 413 -36.36 -26.26 1.18
C LYS A 413 -35.78 -27.25 2.17
N LEU A 414 -35.48 -26.82 3.39
CA LEU A 414 -34.75 -27.60 4.39
C LEU A 414 -35.68 -28.42 5.30
N PHE A 415 -36.87 -27.93 5.63
CA PHE A 415 -37.78 -28.60 6.57
C PHE A 415 -38.15 -30.03 6.16
N ASN A 416 -38.32 -30.29 4.86
CA ASN A 416 -38.62 -31.64 4.36
C ASN A 416 -37.40 -32.57 4.31
N ARG A 417 -36.18 -32.05 4.52
CA ARG A 417 -34.92 -32.79 4.45
C ARG A 417 -34.37 -33.15 5.82
N THR A 418 -34.76 -32.43 6.85
CA THR A 418 -34.29 -32.58 8.24
C THR A 418 -35.04 -33.68 8.99
N GLY A 419 -34.37 -34.34 9.93
CA GLY A 419 -34.96 -35.39 10.77
C GLY A 419 -35.06 -36.77 10.11
N ASN A 420 -34.47 -36.96 8.93
CA ASN A 420 -34.55 -38.21 8.18
C ASN A 420 -33.42 -39.19 8.59
N ILE A 421 -33.56 -39.82 9.76
CA ILE A 421 -32.59 -40.77 10.33
C ILE A 421 -33.10 -42.22 10.33
N SER A 422 -32.18 -43.21 10.31
CA SER A 422 -32.55 -44.62 10.32
C SER A 422 -33.20 -45.04 11.67
N PRO A 423 -34.11 -46.02 11.69
CA PRO A 423 -34.75 -46.50 12.92
C PRO A 423 -33.77 -47.06 13.96
N GLU A 424 -32.61 -47.55 13.54
CA GLU A 424 -31.56 -48.07 14.42
C GLU A 424 -30.77 -46.92 15.08
N LEU A 425 -30.48 -45.87 14.30
CA LEU A 425 -29.75 -44.70 14.77
C LEU A 425 -30.61 -43.87 15.74
N SER A 426 -31.91 -43.75 15.47
CA SER A 426 -32.84 -43.06 16.36
C SER A 426 -32.95 -43.74 17.73
N GLN A 427 -33.01 -45.07 17.78
CA GLN A 427 -33.01 -45.81 19.05
C GLN A 427 -31.68 -45.63 19.82
N ASN A 428 -30.55 -45.64 19.12
CA ASN A 428 -29.24 -45.39 19.75
C ASN A 428 -29.17 -43.98 20.35
N ILE A 429 -29.60 -42.95 19.63
CA ILE A 429 -29.60 -41.55 20.11
C ILE A 429 -30.52 -41.41 21.34
N ILE A 430 -31.77 -41.90 21.26
CA ILE A 430 -32.75 -41.87 22.36
C ILE A 430 -32.23 -42.63 23.60
N SER A 431 -31.49 -43.71 23.40
CA SER A 431 -30.89 -44.47 24.52
C SER A 431 -29.67 -43.78 25.15
N SER A 432 -28.96 -42.95 24.39
CA SER A 432 -27.73 -42.27 24.81
C SER A 432 -27.97 -40.91 25.48
N ALA A 433 -29.06 -40.21 25.14
CA ALA A 433 -29.40 -38.89 25.66
C ALA A 433 -30.77 -38.93 26.37
N THR A 434 -30.79 -38.76 27.69
CA THR A 434 -32.04 -38.70 28.46
C THR A 434 -32.82 -37.43 28.10
N ASN A 435 -34.07 -37.59 27.64
CA ASN A 435 -35.05 -36.53 27.27
C ASN A 435 -34.89 -35.86 25.89
N VAL A 436 -34.40 -36.56 24.86
CA VAL A 436 -34.38 -36.03 23.48
C VAL A 436 -35.48 -36.67 22.64
N THR A 437 -36.33 -35.86 21.99
CA THR A 437 -37.31 -36.32 21.00
C THR A 437 -36.75 -36.28 19.58
N LEU A 438 -37.39 -36.99 18.65
CA LEU A 438 -37.06 -36.92 17.22
C LEU A 438 -37.30 -35.52 16.64
N ASP A 439 -38.28 -34.80 17.17
CA ASP A 439 -38.58 -33.42 16.77
C ASP A 439 -37.45 -32.49 17.23
N ASP A 440 -36.95 -32.64 18.46
CA ASP A 440 -35.79 -31.89 18.96
C ASP A 440 -34.56 -32.12 18.06
N PHE A 441 -34.35 -33.36 17.61
CA PHE A 441 -33.25 -33.69 16.70
C PHE A 441 -33.40 -32.99 15.34
N ALA A 442 -34.60 -33.03 14.77
CA ALA A 442 -34.89 -32.38 13.49
C ALA A 442 -34.69 -30.86 13.57
N ASP A 443 -35.09 -30.24 14.68
CA ASP A 443 -34.93 -28.80 14.92
C ASP A 443 -33.44 -28.40 15.04
N GLN A 444 -32.63 -29.20 15.72
CA GLN A 444 -31.17 -28.97 15.82
C GLN A 444 -30.48 -29.13 14.45
N GLU A 445 -30.80 -30.19 13.72
CA GLU A 445 -30.25 -30.42 12.38
C GLU A 445 -30.61 -29.28 11.42
N TYR A 446 -31.87 -28.85 11.48
CA TYR A 446 -32.38 -27.72 10.72
C TYR A 446 -31.65 -26.41 11.04
N MET A 447 -31.45 -26.11 12.32
CA MET A 447 -30.72 -24.94 12.78
C MET A 447 -29.28 -24.91 12.24
N LEU A 448 -28.58 -26.05 12.27
CA LEU A 448 -27.22 -26.16 11.73
C LEU A 448 -27.16 -25.94 10.21
N ARG A 449 -28.11 -26.48 9.45
CA ARG A 449 -28.17 -26.27 7.99
C ARG A 449 -28.50 -24.81 7.63
N VAL A 450 -29.41 -24.19 8.37
CA VAL A 450 -29.77 -22.78 8.20
C VAL A 450 -28.60 -21.86 8.54
N LEU A 451 -27.88 -22.16 9.63
CA LEU A 451 -26.66 -21.46 10.02
C LEU A 451 -25.54 -21.64 8.99
N ALA A 452 -25.33 -22.85 8.47
CA ALA A 452 -24.35 -23.11 7.42
C ALA A 452 -24.66 -22.34 6.12
N ALA A 453 -25.94 -22.20 5.76
CA ALA A 453 -26.36 -21.36 4.63
C ALA A 453 -26.04 -19.89 4.86
N ALA A 454 -26.24 -19.37 6.09
CA ALA A 454 -25.86 -18.02 6.44
C ALA A 454 -24.33 -17.81 6.34
N PHE A 455 -23.54 -18.75 6.86
CA PHE A 455 -22.08 -18.72 6.76
C PHE A 455 -21.62 -18.75 5.30
N GLN A 456 -22.17 -19.63 4.48
CA GLN A 456 -21.86 -19.70 3.06
C GLN A 456 -22.14 -18.37 2.35
N ALA A 457 -23.31 -17.76 2.58
CA ALA A 457 -23.67 -16.47 1.99
C ALA A 457 -22.77 -15.32 2.46
N LEU A 458 -22.41 -15.29 3.75
CA LEU A 458 -21.46 -14.33 4.30
C LEU A 458 -20.08 -14.50 3.65
N PHE A 459 -19.54 -15.71 3.64
CA PHE A 459 -18.23 -15.96 3.04
C PHE A 459 -18.23 -15.63 1.54
N ASN A 460 -19.29 -15.94 0.80
CA ASN A 460 -19.41 -15.54 -0.61
C ASN A 460 -19.47 -14.02 -0.79
N THR A 461 -20.17 -13.30 0.09
CA THR A 461 -20.23 -11.82 0.09
C THR A 461 -18.83 -11.21 0.25
N PHE A 462 -18.00 -11.78 1.12
CA PHE A 462 -16.60 -11.36 1.31
C PHE A 462 -15.60 -12.06 0.36
N LYS A 463 -16.10 -12.82 -0.62
CA LYS A 463 -15.37 -13.62 -1.63
C LYS A 463 -14.41 -14.67 -1.04
N VAL A 464 -14.69 -15.16 0.16
CA VAL A 464 -13.79 -16.01 0.95
C VAL A 464 -13.69 -17.43 0.40
N LEU A 465 -14.81 -18.04 0.01
CA LEU A 465 -14.84 -19.43 -0.46
C LEU A 465 -14.27 -19.55 -1.88
N ASP A 466 -13.46 -20.59 -2.10
CA ASP A 466 -13.24 -21.14 -3.43
C ASP A 466 -14.40 -22.09 -3.82
N ASP A 467 -14.43 -22.53 -5.08
CA ASP A 467 -15.51 -23.40 -5.58
C ASP A 467 -15.62 -24.71 -4.77
N LYS A 468 -14.48 -25.28 -4.33
CA LYS A 468 -14.45 -26.52 -3.54
C LYS A 468 -15.01 -26.34 -2.13
N GLN A 469 -14.68 -25.23 -1.47
CA GLN A 469 -15.21 -24.85 -0.17
C GLN A 469 -16.70 -24.52 -0.29
N ASN A 470 -17.11 -23.84 -1.35
CA ASN A 470 -18.52 -23.57 -1.64
C ASN A 470 -19.31 -24.87 -1.86
N ASP A 471 -18.72 -25.88 -2.51
CA ASP A 471 -19.30 -27.21 -2.66
C ASP A 471 -19.40 -27.98 -1.32
N LYS A 472 -18.41 -27.84 -0.43
CA LYS A 472 -18.47 -28.41 0.93
C LYS A 472 -19.65 -27.83 1.72
N PHE A 473 -19.83 -26.51 1.73
CA PHE A 473 -20.99 -25.86 2.36
C PHE A 473 -22.31 -26.31 1.71
N SER A 474 -22.37 -26.33 0.38
CA SER A 474 -23.55 -26.78 -0.36
C SER A 474 -23.92 -28.23 -0.03
N SER A 475 -22.92 -29.10 0.14
CA SER A 475 -23.11 -30.48 0.57
C SER A 475 -23.65 -30.54 1.99
N TYR A 476 -23.07 -29.79 2.94
CA TYR A 476 -23.58 -29.73 4.32
C TYR A 476 -25.04 -29.30 4.41
N ILE A 477 -25.42 -28.29 3.62
CA ILE A 477 -26.77 -27.72 3.62
C ILE A 477 -27.78 -28.68 2.98
N ASN A 478 -27.42 -29.31 1.85
CA ASN A 478 -28.37 -30.03 1.00
C ASN A 478 -28.26 -31.56 1.02
N ASP A 479 -27.32 -32.16 1.75
CA ASP A 479 -27.18 -33.62 1.78
C ASP A 479 -28.41 -34.28 2.42
N ASP A 480 -29.00 -35.24 1.71
CA ASP A 480 -30.19 -36.00 2.15
C ASP A 480 -29.80 -37.35 2.78
N ASN A 481 -28.50 -37.65 2.89
CA ASN A 481 -28.01 -38.91 3.43
C ASN A 481 -28.25 -39.03 4.93
N GLN A 482 -28.62 -40.24 5.38
CA GLN A 482 -28.77 -40.60 6.80
C GLN A 482 -27.47 -40.46 7.61
N ASN A 483 -26.31 -40.38 6.93
CA ASN A 483 -24.99 -40.10 7.50
C ASN A 483 -24.41 -38.77 6.96
N GLY A 484 -25.28 -37.84 6.56
CA GLY A 484 -24.87 -36.54 6.04
C GLY A 484 -24.11 -35.72 7.08
N LEU A 485 -23.35 -34.73 6.60
CA LEU A 485 -22.45 -33.94 7.45
C LEU A 485 -23.18 -33.20 8.59
N ALA A 486 -24.35 -32.62 8.29
CA ALA A 486 -25.20 -31.95 9.29
C ALA A 486 -25.78 -32.94 10.32
N VAL A 487 -26.16 -34.14 9.88
CA VAL A 487 -26.68 -35.21 10.76
C VAL A 487 -25.59 -35.66 11.73
N ASN A 488 -24.35 -35.85 11.25
CA ASN A 488 -23.22 -36.25 12.08
C ASN A 488 -22.87 -35.19 13.15
N ASP A 489 -22.87 -33.91 12.78
CA ASP A 489 -22.68 -32.81 13.73
C ASP A 489 -23.81 -32.73 14.77
N THR A 490 -25.06 -32.99 14.35
CA THR A 490 -26.22 -33.03 15.26
C THR A 490 -26.07 -34.17 16.27
N ILE A 491 -25.65 -35.36 15.83
CA ILE A 491 -25.36 -36.51 16.71
C ILE A 491 -24.25 -36.16 17.69
N TRP A 492 -23.17 -35.52 17.22
CA TRP A 492 -22.06 -35.12 18.06
C TRP A 492 -22.51 -34.15 19.17
N MET A 493 -23.39 -33.18 18.87
CA MET A 493 -23.92 -32.24 19.86
C MET A 493 -24.69 -32.96 20.97
N TYR A 494 -25.49 -33.98 20.65
CA TYR A 494 -26.19 -34.77 21.67
C TYR A 494 -25.28 -35.68 22.49
N GLN A 495 -24.20 -36.18 21.91
CA GLN A 495 -23.19 -36.97 22.62
C GLN A 495 -22.31 -36.11 23.55
N ASN A 496 -22.25 -34.80 23.32
CA ASN A 496 -21.42 -33.86 24.07
C ASN A 496 -22.25 -32.68 24.61
N PRO A 497 -23.21 -32.91 25.52
CA PRO A 497 -24.14 -31.88 26.01
C PRO A 497 -23.52 -30.85 26.96
N ASP A 498 -22.19 -30.81 27.09
CA ASP A 498 -21.52 -29.83 27.96
C ASP A 498 -21.84 -28.41 27.46
N PRO A 499 -22.35 -27.49 28.30
CA PRO A 499 -22.54 -26.09 27.93
C PRO A 499 -21.24 -25.36 27.54
N ASN A 500 -20.07 -25.92 27.87
CA ASN A 500 -18.76 -25.42 27.42
C ASN A 500 -18.24 -26.13 26.15
N SER A 501 -19.04 -27.00 25.53
CA SER A 501 -18.69 -27.61 24.25
C SER A 501 -18.48 -26.55 23.17
N VAL A 502 -17.53 -26.80 22.27
CA VAL A 502 -17.19 -25.87 21.19
C VAL A 502 -18.36 -25.80 20.21
N PHE A 503 -18.91 -24.59 20.02
CA PHE A 503 -19.89 -24.29 18.97
C PHE A 503 -19.25 -23.30 17.97
N PRO A 504 -19.37 -23.51 16.65
CA PRO A 504 -20.14 -24.57 15.97
C PRO A 504 -19.54 -25.99 16.13
N PRO A 505 -20.32 -27.05 15.83
CA PRO A 505 -19.86 -28.45 15.92
C PRO A 505 -18.68 -28.74 14.98
N PRO A 506 -17.93 -29.84 15.20
CA PRO A 506 -16.60 -30.06 14.60
C PRO A 506 -16.53 -29.96 13.08
N THR A 507 -17.52 -30.47 12.34
CA THR A 507 -17.48 -30.43 10.87
C THR A 507 -17.69 -29.01 10.37
N LEU A 508 -18.72 -28.32 10.88
CA LEU A 508 -18.98 -26.92 10.54
C LEU A 508 -17.85 -25.99 11.02
N ALA A 509 -17.28 -26.22 12.21
CA ALA A 509 -16.12 -25.50 12.70
C ALA A 509 -14.90 -25.72 11.80
N GLY A 510 -14.67 -26.95 11.35
CA GLY A 510 -13.61 -27.26 10.37
C GLY A 510 -13.78 -26.49 9.07
N PHE A 511 -15.01 -26.26 8.60
CA PHE A 511 -15.25 -25.41 7.43
C PHE A 511 -14.96 -23.93 7.68
N LEU A 512 -15.28 -23.43 8.88
CA LEU A 512 -14.92 -22.06 9.26
C LEU A 512 -13.39 -21.90 9.31
N ASP A 513 -12.68 -22.87 9.88
CA ASP A 513 -11.22 -22.85 10.03
C ASP A 513 -10.51 -22.99 8.67
N ASP A 514 -10.95 -23.93 7.83
CA ASP A 514 -10.50 -24.09 6.43
C ASP A 514 -10.69 -22.78 5.63
N SER A 515 -11.75 -22.02 5.92
CA SER A 515 -12.08 -20.76 5.25
C SER A 515 -11.37 -19.54 5.86
N ALA A 516 -10.87 -19.67 7.10
CA ALA A 516 -10.21 -18.62 7.86
C ALA A 516 -8.73 -18.45 7.46
N GLY A 517 -7.98 -19.55 7.35
CA GLY A 517 -6.51 -19.55 7.32
C GLY A 517 -5.86 -18.61 6.29
N ASP A 518 -6.29 -18.67 5.03
CA ASP A 518 -5.68 -17.88 3.94
C ASP A 518 -6.01 -16.38 3.98
N ARG A 519 -7.05 -16.00 4.74
CA ARG A 519 -7.54 -14.62 4.80
C ARG A 519 -7.01 -13.85 5.99
N PHE A 520 -6.61 -14.51 7.07
CA PHE A 520 -5.89 -13.86 8.17
C PHE A 520 -4.44 -13.52 7.84
N ALA A 521 -3.88 -13.99 6.72
CA ALA A 521 -2.50 -13.69 6.34
C ALA A 521 -2.13 -12.20 6.40
N PRO A 522 -2.99 -11.23 6.04
CA PRO A 522 -2.66 -9.81 6.21
C PRO A 522 -2.46 -9.35 7.65
N SER A 523 -3.15 -9.94 8.64
CA SER A 523 -2.94 -9.55 10.04
C SER A 523 -1.54 -9.92 10.56
N THR A 524 -0.84 -10.85 9.91
CA THR A 524 0.52 -11.25 10.30
C THR A 524 1.59 -10.24 9.85
N TRP A 525 1.45 -9.64 8.66
CA TRP A 525 2.49 -8.78 8.08
C TRP A 525 2.22 -7.28 8.17
N ILE A 526 0.97 -6.82 8.35
CA ILE A 526 0.61 -5.39 8.35
C ILE A 526 1.41 -4.59 9.38
N ALA A 527 1.58 -5.11 10.59
CA ALA A 527 2.36 -4.44 11.63
C ALA A 527 3.84 -4.26 11.21
N GLY A 528 4.42 -5.28 10.57
CA GLY A 528 5.77 -5.23 10.02
C GLY A 528 5.91 -4.17 8.93
N ILE A 529 4.92 -4.09 8.03
CA ILE A 529 4.86 -3.08 6.96
C ILE A 529 4.68 -1.67 7.56
N ALA A 530 3.87 -1.52 8.61
CA ALA A 530 3.70 -0.25 9.31
C ALA A 530 5.01 0.23 9.95
N GLY A 531 5.82 -0.68 10.48
CA GLY A 531 7.19 -0.36 10.89
C GLY A 531 8.10 0.00 9.70
N GLY A 532 8.03 -0.79 8.63
CA GLY A 532 8.77 -0.58 7.37
C GLY A 532 8.54 0.79 6.74
N PHE A 533 7.29 1.27 6.73
CA PHE A 533 6.93 2.61 6.29
C PHE A 533 7.71 3.68 7.07
N LEU A 534 7.72 3.62 8.40
CA LEU A 534 8.44 4.59 9.23
C LEU A 534 9.96 4.53 9.01
N PHE A 535 10.53 3.33 8.82
CA PHE A 535 11.94 3.18 8.44
C PHE A 535 12.24 3.79 7.07
N SER A 536 11.36 3.61 6.09
CA SER A 536 11.53 4.21 4.77
C SER A 536 11.50 5.74 4.83
N LEU A 537 10.63 6.32 5.66
CA LEU A 537 10.64 7.77 5.92
C LEU A 537 11.91 8.24 6.63
N ALA A 538 12.45 7.45 7.56
CA ALA A 538 13.74 7.77 8.18
C ALA A 538 14.87 7.80 7.14
N LEU A 539 14.86 6.89 6.16
CA LEU A 539 15.81 6.90 5.05
C LEU A 539 15.64 8.15 4.16
N VAL A 540 14.40 8.54 3.83
CA VAL A 540 14.11 9.77 3.10
C VAL A 540 14.70 10.98 3.82
N MET A 541 14.46 11.09 5.13
CA MET A 541 14.99 12.18 5.95
C MET A 541 16.53 12.19 5.98
N ALA A 542 17.16 11.02 6.11
CA ALA A 542 18.62 10.89 6.13
C ALA A 542 19.27 11.35 4.81
N PHE A 543 18.68 11.00 3.66
CA PHE A 543 19.24 11.35 2.34
C PHE A 543 18.90 12.77 1.88
N ASN A 544 17.73 13.31 2.24
CA ASN A 544 17.34 14.69 1.91
C ASN A 544 18.25 15.75 2.54
N GLY A 545 19.09 15.37 3.52
CA GLY A 545 20.17 16.20 4.03
C GLY A 545 20.32 16.02 5.52
N LEU A 546 21.27 15.15 5.91
CA LEU A 546 21.68 14.96 7.29
C LEU A 546 21.92 16.31 7.98
N HIS A 547 21.26 16.47 9.10
CA HIS A 547 20.86 17.75 9.63
C HIS A 547 21.97 18.44 10.45
N ARG A 548 22.14 19.76 10.25
CA ARG A 548 23.06 20.63 11.00
C ARG A 548 22.64 20.82 12.48
N ASN A 549 21.41 20.43 12.84
CA ASN A 549 20.77 20.72 14.12
C ASN A 549 20.34 19.44 14.87
N ARG A 550 20.52 19.42 16.20
CA ARG A 550 20.15 18.32 17.10
C ARG A 550 18.67 17.91 17.06
N PHE A 551 17.74 18.84 16.79
CA PHE A 551 16.31 18.53 16.81
C PHE A 551 15.85 17.71 15.61
N GLU A 552 16.45 17.92 14.45
CA GLU A 552 16.15 17.11 13.27
C GLU A 552 16.71 15.68 13.43
N TRP A 553 17.78 15.48 14.23
CA TRP A 553 18.23 14.16 14.67
C TRP A 553 17.24 13.47 15.61
N TYR A 554 16.62 14.20 16.55
CA TYR A 554 15.56 13.64 17.38
C TYR A 554 14.34 13.23 16.55
N SER A 555 14.00 14.04 15.54
CA SER A 555 12.97 13.72 14.56
C SER A 555 13.33 12.44 13.78
N LEU A 556 14.56 12.29 13.28
CA LEU A 556 14.99 11.04 12.63
C LEU A 556 14.90 9.83 13.58
N LEU A 557 15.39 9.98 14.80
CA LEU A 557 15.42 8.91 15.79
C LEU A 557 14.01 8.49 16.23
N SER A 558 13.04 9.42 16.30
CA SER A 558 11.64 9.09 16.61
C SER A 558 11.03 8.15 15.55
N ARG A 559 11.36 8.30 14.26
CA ARG A 559 10.90 7.38 13.20
C ARG A 559 11.52 6.00 13.34
N ILE A 560 12.81 5.93 13.66
CA ILE A 560 13.52 4.65 13.83
C ILE A 560 12.96 3.89 15.04
N ILE A 561 12.81 4.57 16.18
CA ILE A 561 12.28 3.96 17.41
C ILE A 561 10.81 3.57 17.23
N GLY A 562 9.98 4.46 16.66
CA GLY A 562 8.57 4.17 16.39
C GLY A 562 8.40 3.04 15.37
N GLY A 563 9.22 3.04 14.31
CA GLY A 563 9.25 1.96 13.32
C GLY A 563 9.58 0.61 13.93
N LEU A 564 10.60 0.57 14.80
CA LEU A 564 10.95 -0.65 15.54
C LEU A 564 9.81 -1.08 16.48
N GLY A 565 9.24 -0.14 17.23
CA GLY A 565 8.15 -0.41 18.17
C GLY A 565 6.92 -1.01 17.48
N VAL A 566 6.54 -0.48 16.31
CA VAL A 566 5.41 -1.02 15.54
C VAL A 566 5.79 -2.35 14.87
N ALA A 567 7.00 -2.49 14.34
CA ALA A 567 7.46 -3.73 13.70
C ALA A 567 7.49 -4.93 14.68
N VAL A 568 7.73 -4.70 15.97
CA VAL A 568 7.71 -5.77 16.99
C VAL A 568 6.36 -6.46 17.08
N PHE A 569 5.25 -5.77 16.79
CA PHE A 569 3.93 -6.41 16.79
C PHE A 569 3.77 -7.46 15.69
N ALA A 570 4.61 -7.47 14.65
CA ALA A 570 4.61 -8.55 13.66
C ALA A 570 4.98 -9.91 14.28
N PHE A 571 5.70 -9.93 15.40
CA PHE A 571 6.05 -11.17 16.10
C PHE A 571 4.90 -11.75 16.93
N VAL A 572 3.75 -11.08 17.04
CA VAL A 572 2.56 -11.65 17.70
C VAL A 572 2.09 -12.91 16.97
N ASP A 573 2.34 -13.00 15.67
CA ASP A 573 2.06 -14.16 14.81
C ASP A 573 2.77 -15.47 15.25
N VAL A 574 3.85 -15.37 16.05
CA VAL A 574 4.52 -16.57 16.61
C VAL A 574 3.57 -17.37 17.52
N ASN A 575 2.53 -16.71 18.06
CA ASN A 575 1.45 -17.37 18.78
C ASN A 575 0.11 -17.08 18.08
N GLU A 576 -0.33 -18.03 17.27
CA GLU A 576 -1.59 -17.96 16.50
C GLU A 576 -2.78 -17.56 17.39
N THR A 577 -2.90 -18.15 18.59
CA THR A 577 -3.98 -17.82 19.54
C THR A 577 -3.92 -16.36 20.03
N ALA A 578 -2.72 -15.80 20.18
CA ALA A 578 -2.57 -14.41 20.60
C ALA A 578 -2.94 -13.44 19.46
N LEU A 579 -2.57 -13.80 18.22
CA LEU A 579 -2.93 -13.03 17.03
C LEU A 579 -4.45 -13.05 16.81
N GLU A 580 -5.07 -14.22 16.88
CA GLU A 580 -6.52 -14.38 16.74
C GLU A 580 -7.26 -13.56 17.80
N ASN A 581 -6.85 -13.64 19.06
CA ASN A 581 -7.40 -12.81 20.14
C ASN A 581 -7.22 -11.30 19.87
N TRP A 582 -6.08 -10.88 19.33
CA TRP A 582 -5.82 -9.48 19.04
C TRP A 582 -6.70 -8.93 17.89
N VAL A 583 -6.97 -9.76 16.87
CA VAL A 583 -7.85 -9.42 15.75
C VAL A 583 -9.32 -9.43 16.17
N THR A 584 -9.78 -10.48 16.84
CA THR A 584 -11.17 -10.67 17.28
C THR A 584 -11.62 -9.63 18.31
N THR A 585 -10.74 -9.20 19.22
CA THR A 585 -11.04 -8.13 20.17
C THR A 585 -11.24 -6.76 19.50
N GLY A 586 -10.82 -6.61 18.23
CA GLY A 586 -10.92 -5.39 17.45
C GLY A 586 -9.87 -4.34 17.77
N TRP A 587 -8.88 -4.66 18.62
CA TRP A 587 -7.79 -3.77 19.02
C TRP A 587 -6.58 -3.76 18.06
N PHE A 588 -6.58 -4.64 17.06
CA PHE A 588 -5.52 -4.71 16.05
C PHE A 588 -5.22 -3.36 15.37
N LEU A 589 -6.18 -2.76 14.67
CA LEU A 589 -5.95 -1.48 13.99
C LEU A 589 -5.77 -0.29 14.95
N PRO A 590 -6.58 -0.14 16.04
CA PRO A 590 -6.41 0.95 16.99
C PRO A 590 -5.03 1.04 17.62
N THR A 591 -4.38 -0.09 17.93
CA THR A 591 -3.04 -0.10 18.53
C THR A 591 -1.99 0.49 17.58
N ILE A 592 -2.00 0.11 16.29
CA ILE A 592 -1.08 0.67 15.28
C ILE A 592 -1.32 2.18 15.10
N VAL A 593 -2.59 2.59 15.03
CA VAL A 593 -2.98 4.00 14.90
C VAL A 593 -2.52 4.83 16.10
N LEU A 594 -2.67 4.29 17.31
CA LEU A 594 -2.23 4.95 18.53
C LEU A 594 -0.70 5.14 18.53
N CYS A 595 0.08 4.16 18.07
CA CYS A 595 1.52 4.33 17.89
C CYS A 595 1.87 5.46 16.91
N TYR A 596 1.17 5.55 15.77
CA TYR A 596 1.37 6.61 14.79
C TYR A 596 0.96 7.98 15.34
N PHE A 597 -0.13 8.05 16.10
CA PHE A 597 -0.58 9.26 16.76
C PHE A 597 0.43 9.75 17.81
N ILE A 598 0.95 8.84 18.65
CA ILE A 598 2.02 9.17 19.59
C ILE A 598 3.25 9.72 18.85
N LEU A 599 3.66 9.08 17.75
CA LEU A 599 4.79 9.53 16.96
C LEU A 599 4.57 10.94 16.39
N TYR A 600 3.38 11.20 15.86
CA TYR A 600 2.99 12.54 15.41
C TYR A 600 3.07 13.58 16.54
N VAL A 601 2.56 13.26 17.74
CA VAL A 601 2.64 14.15 18.90
C VAL A 601 4.09 14.41 19.32
N VAL A 602 4.93 13.37 19.36
CA VAL A 602 6.36 13.49 19.68
C VAL A 602 7.04 14.44 18.68
N ASP A 603 6.75 14.32 17.40
CA ASP A 603 7.32 15.17 16.36
C ASP A 603 6.86 16.62 16.46
N TYR A 604 5.58 16.83 16.77
CA TYR A 604 5.05 18.16 17.03
C TYR A 604 5.75 18.82 18.23
N VAL A 605 5.98 18.07 19.32
CA VAL A 605 6.72 18.55 20.49
C VAL A 605 8.17 18.90 20.14
N ILE A 606 8.84 18.08 19.32
CA ILE A 606 10.20 18.37 18.83
C ILE A 606 10.21 19.66 18.00
N ALA A 607 9.23 19.86 17.11
CA ALA A 607 9.12 21.07 16.31
C ALA A 607 8.91 22.33 17.18
N VAL A 608 8.02 22.28 18.17
CA VAL A 608 7.80 23.38 19.13
C VAL A 608 9.06 23.68 19.94
N ALA A 609 9.77 22.66 20.40
CA ALA A 609 11.03 22.83 21.12
C ALA A 609 12.10 23.50 20.25
N THR A 610 12.15 23.13 18.97
CA THR A 610 13.07 23.73 17.97
C THR A 610 12.74 25.20 17.75
N ALA A 611 11.45 25.54 17.58
CA ALA A 611 11.01 26.93 17.40
C ALA A 611 11.36 27.80 18.61
N ARG A 612 11.16 27.29 19.83
CA ARG A 612 11.56 27.99 21.07
C ARG A 612 13.07 28.18 21.16
N ALA A 613 13.86 27.17 20.79
CA ALA A 613 15.32 27.28 20.78
C ALA A 613 15.80 28.31 19.76
N LEU A 614 15.25 28.28 18.54
CA LEU A 614 15.57 29.24 17.49
C LEU A 614 15.25 30.69 17.91
N HIS A 615 14.09 30.91 18.53
CA HIS A 615 13.72 32.23 19.02
C HIS A 615 14.70 32.75 20.10
N ARG A 616 15.21 31.88 20.99
CA ARG A 616 16.21 32.25 21.99
C ARG A 616 17.55 32.65 21.34
N GLU A 617 18.01 31.89 20.36
CA GLU A 617 19.24 32.20 19.60
C GLU A 617 19.10 33.52 18.82
N GLN A 618 17.94 33.77 18.21
CA GLN A 618 17.64 35.04 17.52
C GLN A 618 17.67 36.24 18.48
N LEU A 619 17.11 36.09 19.68
CA LEU A 619 17.19 37.13 20.71
C LEU A 619 18.66 37.37 21.12
N GLN A 620 19.43 36.32 21.38
CA GLN A 620 20.84 36.42 21.75
C GLN A 620 21.69 37.09 20.66
N ALA A 621 21.46 36.74 19.39
CA ALA A 621 22.11 37.36 18.25
C ALA A 621 21.77 38.86 18.12
N ARG A 622 20.53 39.26 18.47
CA ARG A 622 20.11 40.66 18.51
C ARG A 622 20.73 41.45 19.67
N TYR A 623 21.05 40.78 20.78
CA TYR A 623 21.64 41.39 21.97
C TYR A 623 23.18 41.43 21.97
N GLN A 624 23.88 40.71 21.10
CA GLN A 624 25.33 40.90 20.90
C GLN A 624 25.56 42.17 20.06
N PRO A 625 26.00 43.30 20.65
CA PRO A 625 26.49 44.40 19.85
C PRO A 625 27.80 43.94 19.20
N THR A 626 28.05 44.35 17.97
CA THR A 626 29.35 44.20 17.31
C THR A 626 30.47 44.78 18.18
N LEU A 627 31.07 43.97 19.04
CA LEU A 627 32.28 44.28 19.79
C LEU A 627 33.49 44.16 18.84
N ASN A 628 33.58 45.09 17.88
CA ASN A 628 34.79 45.69 17.32
C ASN A 628 34.49 46.30 15.94
N PRO A 629 34.38 47.64 15.83
CA PRO A 629 34.40 48.32 14.53
C PRO A 629 35.75 48.24 13.82
N SER A 630 36.84 47.84 14.51
CA SER A 630 38.21 47.94 13.97
C SER A 630 38.69 46.74 13.14
N ASP A 631 37.99 45.59 13.15
CA ASP A 631 38.42 44.38 12.40
C ASP A 631 37.60 44.11 11.13
N SER A 632 36.61 44.96 10.82
CA SER A 632 35.71 44.76 9.67
C SER A 632 36.28 45.24 8.32
N VAL A 633 37.44 45.92 8.31
CA VAL A 633 38.05 46.42 7.06
C VAL A 633 39.03 45.42 6.42
N SER A 634 39.45 44.38 7.13
CA SER A 634 40.46 43.42 6.63
C SER A 634 39.90 42.09 6.11
N ARG A 635 38.57 41.88 6.10
CA ARG A 635 37.92 40.69 5.50
C ARG A 635 36.97 40.98 4.33
N LEU A 636 37.14 42.14 3.67
CA LEU A 636 36.45 42.50 2.43
C LEU A 636 37.45 42.78 1.28
N LYS A 637 38.46 41.92 1.16
CA LYS A 637 39.19 41.60 -0.09
C LYS A 637 39.59 40.14 0.10
N ILE A 638 38.92 39.17 -0.54
CA ILE A 638 39.27 38.63 -1.85
C ILE A 638 38.00 38.02 -2.45
N SER A 639 37.37 38.74 -3.38
CA SER A 639 36.76 38.13 -4.55
C SER A 639 37.86 38.05 -5.61
N GLN A 640 38.49 36.88 -5.77
CA GLN A 640 39.21 36.58 -6.99
C GLN A 640 38.26 35.80 -7.91
N PRO A 641 38.07 36.24 -9.17
CA PRO A 641 37.38 35.43 -10.16
C PRO A 641 38.28 34.22 -10.45
N ILE A 642 37.69 33.03 -10.45
CA ILE A 642 38.34 31.82 -10.93
C ILE A 642 38.63 32.06 -12.42
N GLN A 643 39.90 32.31 -12.74
CA GLN A 643 40.39 32.36 -14.10
C GLN A 643 40.17 31.01 -14.78
N THR A 644 39.57 31.09 -15.96
CA THR A 644 39.58 30.07 -17.00
C THR A 644 41.00 29.59 -17.27
N HIS A 645 41.29 28.33 -16.98
CA HIS A 645 42.43 27.65 -17.59
C HIS A 645 41.99 27.13 -18.97
N GLU A 646 42.20 27.95 -19.99
CA GLU A 646 42.54 27.42 -21.31
C GLU A 646 43.93 26.78 -21.22
N LYS A 647 44.01 25.50 -21.56
CA LYS A 647 45.22 24.87 -22.06
C LYS A 647 44.83 23.96 -23.22
N TYR A 648 44.89 24.54 -24.42
CA TYR A 648 45.30 23.84 -25.63
C TYR A 648 46.75 24.26 -25.89
N GLU A 649 47.68 23.34 -25.69
CA GLU A 649 48.71 22.97 -26.66
C GLU A 649 48.74 21.45 -26.75
#